data_AF-A0A5R2NGR6-F1
#
_entry.id   AF-A0A5R2NGR6-F1
#
_cell.length_a   1.000
_cell.length_b   1.000
_cell.length_c   1.000
_cell.angle_alpha   90.00
_cell.angle_beta   90.00
_cell.angle_gamma   90.00
#
_symmetry.space_group_name_H-M   'P 1'
#
loop_
_entity.id
_entity.type
_entity.pdbx_description
1 polymer ?
#
loop_
_entity_poly.entity_id
_entity_poly.type
_entity_poly.pdbx_seq_one_letter_code
_entity_poly.pdbx_strand_id
1 'polypeptide(L)'
;MKGVYLFRRVGGECMIVADNETAVDFLYYEPIAKTVAGLIRARSGDPLTIGLHGDWGAGKSSALLMIEAAFSGDKRTLCVRFNGWAFEGYDDAKAVLIETIVSELLAKRTLTTKVKEKAAAVLKNVDWFKVARTAGGAALTLLTGIPAGGLLEGVASAAKQLISNPGEVLTGEMLNRVLDGASAHLKSNSSTGETTPQRMHEFRKDFEELLEAADIDRLVVLIDDLDRCLPATAIATLEAVRLFLFVPRAAFVVAADEGMIEYAVRNHFPDLPASQGSGSYARNYLEKLIQVPFRMPPLGSVETRIYLTLLLALSSGLKEDEFKKVLPIARDALQRPWLDKGFDRAKIATALNPIPSQLEAGIQLAAEITPMLAEGARGNPRQVKRFVNTLTLRLAIADERKFRDEIKETVLAKLMLAERFAPEVFDAIALELDANGHSKTVAALEALASGSPPDTAKSSGKKKPVDIAESLGKDWPNIEWAKRWAGIRFPLAGIDLRPYFFVSRDRRAALASVLAAGPVEEMVERLSASSLGAKSVAVSELSGLTSVDAERIFHALAAKVDTADDLSKRPIAADGLAALCNTRPELRPPLIALLDRLPAANIGGWVTTGWGSSVTGPQAAAFKGLLEKWRDSGNKPLSAVAKMELDTPLKAKH
;
A
#
# COMPACT_ATOMS: atom_id res chain seq x y z
N MET A 1 -7.33 -32.67 -10.70
CA MET A 1 -6.72 -31.59 -9.91
C MET A 1 -5.21 -31.79 -9.89
N LYS A 2 -4.48 -31.22 -10.86
CA LYS A 2 -3.01 -31.14 -10.79
C LYS A 2 -2.67 -29.83 -10.05
N GLY A 3 -1.71 -29.90 -9.13
CA GLY A 3 -1.42 -28.90 -8.11
C GLY A 3 -1.39 -27.46 -8.62
N VAL A 4 -2.32 -26.66 -8.10
CA VAL A 4 -2.25 -25.20 -8.14
C VAL A 4 -1.26 -24.83 -7.03
N TYR A 5 -0.01 -24.54 -7.41
CA TYR A 5 1.04 -24.15 -6.47
C TYR A 5 0.62 -22.88 -5.72
N LEU A 6 0.03 -23.06 -4.53
CA LEU A 6 -0.34 -21.97 -3.62
C LEU A 6 0.87 -21.28 -2.95
N PHE A 7 2.06 -21.89 -3.04
CA PHE A 7 3.25 -21.48 -2.27
C PHE A 7 4.54 -21.53 -3.07
N ARG A 8 5.46 -20.63 -2.74
CA ARG A 8 6.87 -20.68 -3.14
C ARG A 8 7.71 -20.75 -1.86
N ARG A 9 8.46 -21.85 -1.68
CA ARG A 9 9.41 -21.96 -0.55
C ARG A 9 10.57 -20.99 -0.78
N VAL A 10 10.86 -20.16 0.21
CA VAL A 10 12.09 -19.37 0.27
C VAL A 10 12.96 -20.00 1.35
N GLY A 11 14.15 -20.51 0.99
CA GLY A 11 15.13 -20.97 2.00
C GLY A 11 14.67 -22.11 2.92
N GLY A 12 14.13 -23.21 2.37
CA GLY A 12 13.90 -24.45 3.12
C GLY A 12 12.68 -24.49 4.04
N GLU A 13 12.37 -23.41 4.79
CA GLU A 13 11.34 -23.41 5.85
C GLU A 13 10.31 -22.28 5.75
N CYS A 14 10.60 -21.18 5.04
CA CYS A 14 9.68 -20.04 4.93
C CYS A 14 8.66 -20.22 3.78
N MET A 15 7.36 -20.29 4.12
CA MET A 15 6.25 -20.38 3.17
C MET A 15 5.53 -19.04 3.02
N ILE A 16 5.87 -18.27 1.98
CA ILE A 16 5.12 -17.05 1.62
C ILE A 16 3.86 -17.46 0.86
N VAL A 17 2.71 -16.91 1.27
CA VAL A 17 1.44 -17.08 0.53
C VAL A 17 1.53 -16.28 -0.76
N ALA A 18 1.60 -16.96 -1.91
CA ALA A 18 1.75 -16.30 -3.21
C ALA A 18 0.57 -15.35 -3.48
N ASP A 19 0.82 -14.08 -3.88
CA ASP A 19 -0.23 -13.10 -4.21
C ASP A 19 -0.89 -13.33 -5.58
N ASN A 20 -1.17 -14.60 -5.90
CA ASN A 20 -1.84 -15.00 -7.13
C ASN A 20 -3.32 -15.30 -6.86
N GLU A 21 -4.14 -15.13 -7.89
CA GLU A 21 -5.51 -15.62 -7.90
C GLU A 21 -5.54 -17.16 -7.77
N THR A 22 -6.59 -17.68 -7.13
CA THR A 22 -6.76 -19.13 -6.95
C THR A 22 -8.21 -19.52 -7.14
N ALA A 23 -8.41 -20.69 -7.76
CA ALA A 23 -9.72 -21.34 -7.82
C ALA A 23 -10.09 -22.05 -6.51
N VAL A 24 -9.12 -22.27 -5.61
CA VAL A 24 -9.38 -22.86 -4.29
C VAL A 24 -9.97 -21.78 -3.38
N ASP A 25 -11.22 -21.98 -3.02
CA ASP A 25 -12.02 -20.97 -2.36
C ASP A 25 -11.85 -20.98 -0.83
N PHE A 26 -11.10 -20.01 -0.32
CA PHE A 26 -10.89 -19.80 1.13
C PHE A 26 -11.92 -18.85 1.74
N LEU A 27 -12.69 -18.12 0.92
CA LEU A 27 -13.58 -17.03 1.33
C LEU A 27 -15.05 -17.31 1.04
N TYR A 28 -15.34 -18.48 0.47
CA TYR A 28 -16.68 -18.92 0.10
C TYR A 28 -17.31 -18.07 -1.02
N TYR A 29 -16.52 -17.72 -2.05
CA TYR A 29 -16.96 -17.06 -3.29
C TYR A 29 -17.51 -18.03 -4.36
N GLU A 30 -17.35 -19.34 -4.20
CA GLU A 30 -17.89 -20.34 -5.12
C GLU A 30 -19.41 -20.24 -5.34
N PRO A 31 -20.26 -19.94 -4.34
CA PRO A 31 -21.68 -19.67 -4.56
C PRO A 31 -21.94 -18.48 -5.51
N ILE A 32 -21.14 -17.42 -5.42
CA ILE A 32 -21.23 -16.27 -6.34
C ILE A 32 -20.88 -16.73 -7.75
N ALA A 33 -19.76 -17.44 -7.90
CA ALA A 33 -19.33 -17.98 -9.18
C ALA A 33 -20.36 -18.94 -9.79
N LYS A 34 -20.95 -19.83 -8.99
CA LYS A 34 -22.03 -20.74 -9.41
C LYS A 34 -23.31 -20.01 -9.79
N THR A 35 -23.64 -18.92 -9.09
CA THR A 35 -24.81 -18.08 -9.43
C THR A 35 -24.61 -17.39 -10.77
N VAL A 36 -23.44 -16.80 -10.99
CA VAL A 36 -23.05 -16.20 -12.29
C VAL A 36 -23.08 -17.24 -13.40
N ALA A 37 -22.47 -18.41 -13.19
CA ALA A 37 -22.49 -19.49 -14.17
C ALA A 37 -23.91 -20.02 -14.44
N GLY A 38 -24.75 -20.14 -13.40
CA GLY A 38 -26.15 -20.54 -13.53
C GLY A 38 -26.97 -19.54 -14.34
N LEU A 39 -26.77 -18.24 -14.13
CA LEU A 39 -27.40 -17.18 -14.90
C LEU A 39 -27.01 -17.24 -16.39
N ILE A 40 -25.71 -17.44 -16.68
CA ILE A 40 -25.21 -17.60 -18.05
C ILE A 40 -25.84 -18.82 -18.73
N ARG A 41 -25.98 -19.96 -18.02
CA ARG A 41 -26.63 -21.17 -18.54
C ARG A 41 -28.11 -20.96 -18.80
N ALA A 42 -28.81 -20.29 -17.89
CA ALA A 42 -30.25 -20.04 -18.02
C ALA A 42 -30.59 -19.10 -19.19
N ARG A 43 -29.64 -18.25 -19.61
CA ARG A 43 -29.77 -17.32 -20.74
C ARG A 43 -28.84 -17.68 -21.90
N SER A 44 -28.73 -18.96 -22.22
CA SER A 44 -27.78 -19.46 -23.22
C SER A 44 -27.96 -18.87 -24.62
N GLY A 45 -29.18 -18.49 -25.02
CA GLY A 45 -29.46 -17.84 -26.31
C GLY A 45 -29.15 -16.35 -26.36
N ASP A 46 -29.35 -15.62 -25.25
CA ASP A 46 -29.30 -14.16 -25.23
C ASP A 46 -27.89 -13.62 -24.95
N PRO A 47 -27.49 -12.50 -25.57
CA PRO A 47 -26.28 -11.80 -25.15
C PRO A 47 -26.43 -11.31 -23.71
N LEU A 48 -25.40 -11.54 -22.89
CA LEU A 48 -25.42 -11.21 -21.47
C LEU A 48 -24.13 -10.51 -21.03
N THR A 49 -24.23 -9.39 -20.33
CA THR A 49 -23.07 -8.75 -19.69
C THR A 49 -23.26 -8.60 -18.20
N ILE A 50 -22.32 -9.18 -17.46
CA ILE A 50 -22.29 -9.27 -16.01
C ILE A 50 -21.11 -8.46 -15.51
N GLY A 51 -21.34 -7.54 -14.57
CA GLY A 51 -20.29 -6.78 -13.90
C GLY A 51 -19.93 -7.47 -12.59
N LEU A 52 -18.66 -7.75 -12.36
CA LEU A 52 -18.14 -8.23 -11.09
C LEU A 52 -17.38 -7.09 -10.41
N HIS A 53 -18.07 -6.40 -9.52
CA HIS A 53 -17.62 -5.17 -8.89
C HIS A 53 -17.04 -5.42 -7.51
N GLY A 54 -16.05 -4.63 -7.13
CA GLY A 54 -15.48 -4.63 -5.79
C GLY A 54 -14.16 -3.86 -5.76
N ASP A 55 -13.80 -3.43 -4.56
CA ASP A 55 -12.56 -2.67 -4.33
C ASP A 55 -11.33 -3.47 -4.78
N TRP A 56 -10.21 -2.76 -4.96
CA TRP A 56 -8.95 -3.39 -5.28
C TRP A 56 -8.53 -4.40 -4.20
N GLY A 57 -8.35 -5.67 -4.58
CA GLY A 57 -8.04 -6.76 -3.66
C GLY A 57 -9.24 -7.51 -3.08
N ALA A 58 -10.47 -7.21 -3.50
CA ALA A 58 -11.69 -7.92 -3.07
C ALA A 58 -11.77 -9.39 -3.55
N GLY A 59 -10.91 -9.81 -4.48
CA GLY A 59 -10.85 -11.18 -5.00
C GLY A 59 -11.58 -11.41 -6.34
N LYS A 60 -11.82 -10.35 -7.11
CA LYS A 60 -12.50 -10.40 -8.42
C LYS A 60 -11.87 -11.42 -9.39
N SER A 61 -10.55 -11.38 -9.57
CA SER A 61 -9.81 -12.32 -10.43
C SER A 61 -9.93 -13.78 -9.98
N SER A 62 -9.98 -14.04 -8.67
CA SER A 62 -10.21 -15.39 -8.13
C SER A 62 -11.63 -15.88 -8.39
N ALA A 63 -12.62 -14.99 -8.28
CA ALA A 63 -14.00 -15.31 -8.66
C ALA A 63 -14.14 -15.58 -10.16
N LEU A 64 -13.42 -14.86 -11.05
CA LEU A 64 -13.36 -15.19 -12.48
C LEU A 64 -12.81 -16.61 -12.73
N LEU A 65 -11.75 -17.01 -12.03
CA LEU A 65 -11.23 -18.38 -12.10
C LEU A 65 -12.26 -19.42 -11.65
N MET A 66 -13.04 -19.13 -10.61
CA MET A 66 -14.09 -20.03 -10.14
C MET A 66 -15.26 -20.12 -11.13
N ILE A 67 -15.58 -19.01 -11.81
CA ILE A 67 -16.59 -18.98 -12.90
C ILE A 67 -16.10 -19.84 -14.07
N GLU A 68 -14.84 -19.68 -14.51
CA GLU A 68 -14.24 -20.53 -15.54
C GLU A 68 -14.28 -22.02 -15.14
N ALA A 69 -13.86 -22.33 -13.91
CA ALA A 69 -13.87 -23.69 -13.38
C ALA A 69 -15.28 -24.30 -13.37
N ALA A 70 -16.32 -23.49 -13.13
CA ALA A 70 -17.71 -23.95 -13.17
C ALA A 70 -18.15 -24.46 -14.56
N PHE A 71 -17.47 -24.06 -15.64
CA PHE A 71 -17.73 -24.51 -17.02
C PHE A 71 -16.77 -25.61 -17.51
N SER A 72 -15.76 -26.00 -16.72
CA SER A 72 -14.70 -26.95 -17.15
C SER A 72 -15.18 -28.33 -17.64
N GLY A 73 -16.40 -28.75 -17.29
CA GLY A 73 -17.02 -29.99 -17.76
C GLY A 73 -17.91 -29.84 -19.02
N ASP A 74 -18.20 -28.60 -19.44
CA ASP A 74 -19.09 -28.31 -20.55
C ASP A 74 -18.28 -28.05 -21.82
N LYS A 75 -18.19 -29.07 -22.68
CA LYS A 75 -17.46 -28.95 -23.94
C LYS A 75 -18.13 -28.01 -24.93
N ARG A 76 -19.40 -27.66 -24.80
CA ARG A 76 -20.11 -26.75 -25.72
C ARG A 76 -20.00 -25.28 -25.27
N THR A 77 -19.50 -25.04 -24.06
CA THR A 77 -19.13 -23.70 -23.59
C THR A 77 -17.65 -23.42 -23.84
N LEU A 78 -17.34 -22.29 -24.47
CA LEU A 78 -15.97 -21.78 -24.63
C LEU A 78 -15.73 -20.63 -23.64
N CYS A 79 -14.83 -20.83 -22.68
CA CYS A 79 -14.34 -19.76 -21.82
C CYS A 79 -13.05 -19.15 -22.38
N VAL A 80 -13.05 -17.82 -22.51
CA VAL A 80 -11.92 -17.00 -22.96
C VAL A 80 -11.58 -16.00 -21.86
N ARG A 81 -10.33 -15.97 -21.39
CA ARG A 81 -9.84 -14.91 -20.50
C ARG A 81 -9.26 -13.78 -21.34
N PHE A 82 -9.58 -12.55 -20.96
CA PHE A 82 -9.05 -11.35 -21.57
C PHE A 82 -8.56 -10.39 -20.49
N ASN A 83 -7.27 -10.07 -20.50
CA ASN A 83 -6.68 -9.12 -19.55
C ASN A 83 -6.50 -7.78 -20.26
N GLY A 84 -7.25 -6.75 -19.85
CA GLY A 84 -7.19 -5.44 -20.50
C GLY A 84 -5.83 -4.76 -20.35
N TRP A 85 -5.15 -4.99 -19.23
CA TRP A 85 -3.85 -4.39 -18.92
C TRP A 85 -2.71 -4.99 -19.76
N ALA A 86 -2.81 -6.27 -20.12
CA ALA A 86 -1.83 -6.93 -21.00
C ALA A 86 -1.72 -6.29 -22.39
N PHE A 87 -2.74 -5.52 -22.80
CA PHE A 87 -2.81 -4.85 -24.09
C PHE A 87 -2.76 -3.33 -23.98
N GLU A 88 -2.25 -2.82 -22.86
CA GLU A 88 -1.97 -1.39 -22.72
C GLU A 88 -0.93 -0.92 -23.76
N GLY A 89 -1.24 0.18 -24.45
CA GLY A 89 -0.41 0.71 -25.53
C GLY A 89 -0.71 0.12 -26.92
N TYR A 90 -1.64 -0.82 -27.04
CA TYR A 90 -2.17 -1.23 -28.34
C TYR A 90 -3.34 -0.33 -28.74
N ASP A 91 -3.29 0.19 -29.96
CA ASP A 91 -4.24 1.21 -30.44
C ASP A 91 -5.66 0.68 -30.72
N ASP A 92 -5.87 -0.65 -30.75
CA ASP A 92 -7.16 -1.26 -31.11
C ASP A 92 -7.59 -2.42 -30.19
N ALA A 93 -8.17 -2.07 -29.03
CA ALA A 93 -8.76 -3.04 -28.09
C ALA A 93 -9.87 -3.90 -28.70
N LYS A 94 -10.60 -3.40 -29.72
CA LYS A 94 -11.68 -4.15 -30.39
C LYS A 94 -11.10 -5.29 -31.20
N ALA A 95 -10.09 -4.98 -32.01
CA ALA A 95 -9.39 -6.00 -32.80
C ALA A 95 -8.70 -7.04 -31.92
N VAL A 96 -7.97 -6.59 -30.90
CA VAL A 96 -7.24 -7.47 -29.99
C VAL A 96 -8.18 -8.43 -29.25
N LEU A 97 -9.36 -7.95 -28.81
CA LEU A 97 -10.37 -8.81 -28.19
C LEU A 97 -10.90 -9.87 -29.16
N ILE A 98 -11.26 -9.47 -30.40
CA ILE A 98 -11.75 -10.41 -31.41
C ILE A 98 -10.68 -11.45 -31.76
N GLU A 99 -9.44 -11.02 -32.00
CA GLU A 99 -8.31 -11.89 -32.29
C GLU A 99 -8.03 -12.88 -31.17
N THR A 100 -8.10 -12.43 -29.92
CA THR A 100 -7.93 -13.29 -28.74
C THR A 100 -9.01 -14.37 -28.71
N ILE A 101 -10.28 -13.99 -28.91
CA ILE A 101 -11.40 -14.95 -28.91
C ILE A 101 -11.26 -15.97 -30.04
N VAL A 102 -10.96 -15.51 -31.27
CA VAL A 102 -10.79 -16.39 -32.43
C VAL A 102 -9.60 -17.32 -32.22
N SER A 103 -8.48 -16.82 -31.71
CA SER A 103 -7.27 -17.63 -31.44
C SER A 103 -7.54 -18.70 -30.39
N GLU A 104 -8.20 -18.34 -29.29
CA GLU A 104 -8.59 -19.28 -28.23
C GLU A 104 -9.59 -20.34 -28.72
N LEU A 105 -10.55 -19.94 -29.56
CA LEU A 105 -11.48 -20.85 -30.21
C LEU A 105 -10.74 -21.87 -31.07
N LEU A 106 -9.84 -21.41 -31.94
CA LEU A 106 -9.04 -22.27 -32.82
C LEU A 106 -8.09 -23.19 -32.04
N ALA A 107 -7.57 -22.74 -30.91
CA ALA A 107 -6.70 -23.56 -30.05
C ALA A 107 -7.46 -24.65 -29.29
N LYS A 108 -8.70 -24.38 -28.85
CA LYS A 108 -9.50 -25.29 -28.01
C LYS A 108 -10.44 -26.21 -28.81
N ARG A 109 -10.56 -26.04 -30.12
CA ARG A 109 -11.48 -26.80 -30.98
C ARG A 109 -10.77 -27.60 -32.06
N THR A 110 -11.44 -28.67 -32.50
CA THR A 110 -10.98 -29.47 -33.63
C THR A 110 -11.10 -28.65 -34.92
N LEU A 111 -9.96 -28.38 -35.54
CA LEU A 111 -9.84 -27.48 -36.68
C LEU A 111 -10.36 -28.12 -37.98
N THR A 112 -11.67 -28.04 -38.19
CA THR A 112 -12.30 -28.36 -39.49
C THR A 112 -12.04 -27.23 -40.49
N THR A 113 -11.95 -27.52 -41.79
CA THR A 113 -11.79 -26.52 -42.86
C THR A 113 -12.84 -25.40 -42.76
N LYS A 114 -14.10 -25.77 -42.47
CA LYS A 114 -15.21 -24.83 -42.24
C LYS A 114 -14.95 -23.85 -41.08
N VAL A 115 -14.36 -24.31 -39.97
CA VAL A 115 -14.04 -23.47 -38.81
C VAL A 115 -12.95 -22.47 -39.17
N LYS A 116 -11.91 -22.91 -39.90
CA LYS A 116 -10.82 -22.04 -40.37
C LYS A 116 -11.32 -20.97 -41.34
N GLU A 117 -12.19 -21.34 -42.28
CA GLU A 117 -12.79 -20.41 -43.24
C GLU A 117 -13.63 -19.34 -42.54
N LYS A 118 -14.49 -19.74 -41.59
CA LYS A 118 -15.32 -18.80 -40.82
C LYS A 118 -14.49 -17.92 -39.89
N ALA A 119 -13.44 -18.46 -39.27
CA ALA A 119 -12.50 -17.68 -38.47
C ALA A 119 -11.78 -16.62 -39.32
N ALA A 120 -11.35 -16.97 -40.53
CA ALA A 120 -10.72 -16.03 -41.46
C ALA A 120 -11.69 -14.92 -41.91
N ALA A 121 -12.98 -15.25 -42.13
CA ALA A 121 -14.02 -14.26 -42.44
C ALA A 121 -14.20 -13.24 -41.29
N VAL A 122 -14.29 -13.73 -40.05
CA VAL A 122 -14.37 -12.88 -38.86
C VAL A 122 -13.14 -11.96 -38.74
N LEU A 123 -11.92 -12.49 -38.93
CA LEU A 123 -10.68 -11.70 -38.84
C LEU A 123 -10.55 -10.67 -39.97
N LYS A 124 -11.00 -10.98 -41.19
CA LYS A 124 -11.01 -10.03 -42.31
C LYS A 124 -11.86 -8.79 -42.00
N ASN A 125 -12.96 -8.96 -41.26
CA ASN A 125 -13.79 -7.84 -40.80
C ASN A 125 -13.08 -7.01 -39.71
N VAL A 126 -12.11 -7.58 -38.99
CA VAL A 126 -11.28 -6.90 -37.98
C VAL A 126 -10.22 -6.00 -38.62
N ASP A 127 -9.59 -6.43 -39.71
CA ASP A 127 -8.59 -5.63 -40.43
C ASP A 127 -9.18 -4.28 -40.90
N TRP A 128 -10.48 -4.24 -41.20
CA TRP A 128 -11.17 -2.97 -41.47
C TRP A 128 -11.26 -2.06 -40.23
N PHE A 129 -11.53 -2.58 -39.03
CA PHE A 129 -11.62 -1.74 -37.82
C PHE A 129 -10.27 -1.05 -37.50
N LYS A 130 -9.15 -1.75 -37.77
CA LYS A 130 -7.80 -1.17 -37.67
C LYS A 130 -7.56 -0.07 -38.72
N VAL A 131 -7.96 -0.32 -39.97
CA VAL A 131 -7.73 0.61 -41.10
C VAL A 131 -8.67 1.82 -41.07
N ALA A 132 -9.92 1.66 -40.61
CA ALA A 132 -10.91 2.75 -40.53
C ALA A 132 -10.52 3.85 -39.53
N ARG A 133 -9.74 3.53 -38.49
CA ARG A 133 -9.20 4.53 -37.55
C ARG A 133 -7.99 5.28 -38.14
N THR A 134 -7.17 4.60 -38.92
CA THR A 134 -6.13 5.27 -39.73
C THR A 134 -6.71 6.14 -40.86
N ALA A 135 -7.96 5.87 -41.27
CA ALA A 135 -8.76 6.71 -42.15
C ALA A 135 -9.41 7.93 -41.46
N GLY A 136 -9.05 8.24 -40.20
CA GLY A 136 -9.03 9.60 -39.67
C GLY A 136 -7.95 10.49 -40.32
N GLY A 137 -7.53 10.15 -41.54
CA GLY A 137 -6.47 10.78 -42.33
C GLY A 137 -6.82 12.17 -42.85
N ALA A 138 -7.78 12.88 -42.26
CA ALA A 138 -7.94 14.31 -42.46
C ALA A 138 -6.81 15.10 -41.78
N ALA A 139 -6.30 14.65 -40.63
CA ALA A 139 -5.20 15.33 -39.94
C ALA A 139 -3.87 15.23 -40.71
N LEU A 140 -3.62 14.10 -41.39
CA LEU A 140 -2.40 13.89 -42.17
C LEU A 140 -2.45 14.57 -43.54
N THR A 141 -3.63 14.62 -44.19
CA THR A 141 -3.83 15.37 -45.45
C THR A 141 -3.79 16.87 -45.24
N LEU A 142 -4.23 17.38 -44.09
CA LEU A 142 -4.13 18.81 -43.76
C LEU A 142 -2.68 19.27 -43.54
N LEU A 143 -1.81 18.40 -43.04
CA LEU A 143 -0.40 18.74 -42.80
C LEU A 143 0.51 18.51 -44.01
N THR A 144 0.11 17.67 -44.98
CA THR A 144 1.00 17.25 -46.08
C THR A 144 0.42 17.39 -47.50
N GLY A 145 -0.89 17.59 -47.64
CA GLY A 145 -1.55 17.80 -48.95
C GLY A 145 -1.70 16.56 -49.84
N ILE A 146 -1.28 15.37 -49.39
CA ILE A 146 -1.29 14.12 -50.20
C ILE A 146 -2.31 13.11 -49.66
N PRO A 147 -3.16 12.49 -50.51
CA PRO A 147 -4.08 11.43 -50.09
C PRO A 147 -3.35 10.20 -49.56
N ALA A 148 -3.74 9.72 -48.37
CA ALA A 148 -3.03 8.67 -47.62
C ALA A 148 -2.89 7.32 -48.34
N GLY A 149 -3.78 7.00 -49.29
CA GLY A 149 -3.75 5.72 -50.01
C GLY A 149 -2.56 5.56 -50.97
N GLY A 150 -1.97 6.65 -51.47
CA GLY A 150 -0.87 6.61 -52.45
C GLY A 150 0.55 6.63 -51.86
N LEU A 151 0.67 6.91 -50.55
CA LEU A 151 1.97 7.13 -49.90
C LEU A 151 2.75 5.82 -49.68
N LEU A 152 2.08 4.69 -49.41
CA LEU A 152 2.77 3.43 -49.10
C LEU A 152 3.45 2.79 -50.32
N GLU A 153 2.83 2.80 -51.49
CA GLU A 153 3.44 2.27 -52.72
C GLU A 153 4.38 3.28 -53.40
N GLY A 154 4.07 4.58 -53.33
CA GLY A 154 4.91 5.65 -53.88
C GLY A 154 6.25 5.79 -53.16
N VAL A 155 6.27 5.67 -51.83
CA VAL A 155 7.51 5.75 -51.03
C VAL A 155 8.39 4.51 -51.25
N ALA A 156 7.80 3.33 -51.40
CA ALA A 156 8.54 2.10 -51.66
C ALA A 156 9.23 2.10 -53.04
N SER A 157 8.53 2.58 -54.08
CA SER A 157 9.07 2.69 -55.44
C SER A 157 10.07 3.83 -55.59
N ALA A 158 9.82 5.00 -54.99
CA ALA A 158 10.75 6.12 -54.97
C ALA A 158 12.04 5.79 -54.19
N ALA A 159 11.93 5.10 -53.05
CA ALA A 159 13.09 4.61 -52.31
C ALA A 159 13.89 3.58 -53.13
N LYS A 160 13.22 2.66 -53.83
CA LYS A 160 13.87 1.66 -54.69
C LYS A 160 14.62 2.30 -55.87
N GLN A 161 14.08 3.38 -56.45
CA GLN A 161 14.71 4.11 -57.54
C GLN A 161 15.88 5.02 -57.10
N LEU A 162 15.75 5.69 -55.95
CA LEU A 162 16.83 6.45 -55.32
C LEU A 162 18.02 5.57 -54.90
N ILE A 163 17.74 4.33 -54.47
CA ILE A 163 18.76 3.33 -54.16
C ILE A 163 19.45 2.83 -55.45
N SER A 164 18.73 2.77 -56.58
CA SER A 164 19.30 2.29 -57.85
C SER A 164 20.06 3.34 -58.67
N ASN A 165 19.81 4.65 -58.51
CA ASN A 165 20.54 5.73 -59.18
C ASN A 165 20.61 6.97 -58.28
N PRO A 166 21.66 7.11 -57.44
CA PRO A 166 21.73 8.13 -56.39
C PRO A 166 22.13 9.55 -56.88
N GLY A 167 22.12 9.80 -58.20
CA GLY A 167 22.69 11.02 -58.80
C GLY A 167 21.70 12.04 -59.36
N GLU A 168 20.39 11.75 -59.47
CA GLU A 168 19.42 12.69 -60.03
C GLU A 168 18.58 13.36 -58.95
N VAL A 169 18.70 14.69 -58.87
CA VAL A 169 17.87 15.56 -58.04
C VAL A 169 16.43 15.56 -58.60
N LEU A 170 15.46 15.37 -57.71
CA LEU A 170 14.01 15.30 -58.00
C LEU A 170 13.53 16.47 -58.87
N THR A 171 13.24 16.22 -60.15
CA THR A 171 12.65 17.19 -61.09
C THR A 171 11.12 17.10 -61.10
N GLY A 172 10.45 18.22 -61.44
CA GLY A 172 8.99 18.35 -61.44
C GLY A 172 8.24 17.39 -62.38
N GLU A 173 8.91 16.78 -63.36
CA GLU A 173 8.31 15.76 -64.23
C GLU A 173 8.07 14.42 -63.51
N MET A 174 8.89 14.06 -62.52
CA MET A 174 8.67 12.87 -61.69
C MET A 174 7.43 13.03 -60.81
N LEU A 175 7.19 14.23 -60.29
CA LEU A 175 6.02 14.54 -59.46
C LEU A 175 4.71 14.41 -60.25
N ASN A 176 4.70 14.89 -61.50
CA ASN A 176 3.53 14.78 -62.38
C ASN A 176 3.25 13.34 -62.82
N ARG A 177 4.28 12.52 -63.08
CA ARG A 177 4.10 11.09 -63.40
C ARG A 177 3.56 10.28 -62.21
N VAL A 178 3.93 10.65 -60.99
CA VAL A 178 3.37 10.05 -59.75
C VAL A 178 1.90 10.45 -59.57
N LEU A 179 1.52 11.69 -59.88
CA LEU A 179 0.13 12.14 -59.88
C LEU A 179 -0.72 11.45 -60.97
N ASP A 180 -0.20 11.32 -62.18
CA ASP A 180 -0.92 10.68 -63.29
C ASP A 180 -1.09 9.17 -63.06
N GLY A 181 -0.07 8.50 -62.51
CA GLY A 181 -0.15 7.09 -62.09
C GLY A 181 -1.16 6.85 -60.96
N ALA A 182 -1.28 7.80 -60.02
CA ALA A 182 -2.28 7.75 -58.96
C ALA A 182 -3.71 7.90 -59.50
N SER A 183 -3.92 8.69 -60.56
CA SER A 183 -5.24 8.89 -61.17
C SER A 183 -5.78 7.66 -61.92
N ALA A 184 -4.89 6.82 -62.46
CA ALA A 184 -5.25 5.59 -63.17
C ALA A 184 -5.59 4.42 -62.22
N HIS A 185 -4.97 4.37 -61.04
CA HIS A 185 -5.21 3.34 -60.01
C HIS A 185 -6.40 3.64 -59.08
N LEU A 186 -6.89 4.88 -59.05
CA LEU A 186 -8.09 5.26 -58.29
C LEU A 186 -9.41 4.71 -58.90
N LYS A 187 -9.39 4.18 -60.13
CA LYS A 187 -10.59 3.63 -60.78
C LYS A 187 -10.80 2.12 -60.61
N SER A 188 -9.88 1.37 -59.98
CA SER A 188 -10.02 -0.10 -59.89
C SER A 188 -10.25 -0.67 -58.50
N ASN A 189 -10.36 0.12 -57.42
CA ASN A 189 -10.75 -0.37 -56.10
C ASN A 189 -11.82 0.51 -55.40
N SER A 190 -12.78 1.02 -56.17
CA SER A 190 -14.04 1.57 -55.63
C SER A 190 -15.20 0.57 -55.83
N SER A 191 -15.13 -0.50 -55.05
CA SER A 191 -16.28 -1.36 -54.71
C SER A 191 -16.01 -1.84 -53.28
N THR A 192 -16.75 -1.50 -52.24
CA THR A 192 -18.17 -1.20 -52.08
C THR A 192 -18.36 -0.14 -50.99
N GLY A 193 -19.33 0.77 -51.20
CA GLY A 193 -19.83 1.66 -50.17
C GLY A 193 -20.69 0.91 -49.16
N GLU A 194 -20.08 0.15 -48.27
CA GLU A 194 -20.77 -0.42 -47.11
C GLU A 194 -20.70 0.56 -45.93
N THR A 195 -21.87 0.92 -45.43
CA THR A 195 -22.01 1.78 -44.27
C THR A 195 -21.56 1.05 -42.99
N THR A 196 -21.02 1.76 -41.99
CA THR A 196 -20.59 1.20 -40.69
C THR A 196 -21.61 0.25 -40.04
N PRO A 197 -22.94 0.46 -40.15
CA PRO A 197 -23.95 -0.48 -39.64
C PRO A 197 -24.04 -1.82 -40.38
N GLN A 198 -23.83 -1.86 -41.71
CA GLN A 198 -23.92 -3.09 -42.50
C GLN A 198 -22.83 -4.09 -42.12
N ARG A 199 -21.59 -3.61 -41.94
CA ARG A 199 -20.46 -4.43 -41.49
C ARG A 199 -20.59 -4.94 -40.06
N MET A 200 -21.27 -4.19 -39.20
CA MET A 200 -21.60 -4.68 -37.86
C MET A 200 -22.55 -5.87 -37.91
N HIS A 201 -23.49 -5.87 -38.87
CA HIS A 201 -24.41 -6.98 -39.07
C HIS A 201 -23.69 -8.20 -39.69
N GLU A 202 -22.82 -7.97 -40.68
CA GLU A 202 -21.98 -9.02 -41.28
C GLU A 202 -21.05 -9.66 -40.25
N PHE A 203 -20.36 -8.85 -39.44
CA PHE A 203 -19.53 -9.37 -38.35
C PHE A 203 -20.32 -10.27 -37.40
N ARG A 204 -21.51 -9.84 -36.96
CA ARG A 204 -22.36 -10.63 -36.06
C ARG A 204 -22.75 -11.96 -36.69
N LYS A 205 -23.14 -11.94 -37.97
CA LYS A 205 -23.50 -13.13 -38.72
C LYS A 205 -22.31 -14.08 -38.88
N ASP A 206 -21.16 -13.57 -39.31
CA ASP A 206 -19.94 -14.37 -39.47
C ASP A 206 -19.48 -14.98 -38.15
N PHE A 207 -19.63 -14.24 -37.05
CA PHE A 207 -19.29 -14.71 -35.72
C PHE A 207 -20.28 -15.77 -35.20
N GLU A 208 -21.58 -15.60 -35.45
CA GLU A 208 -22.59 -16.61 -35.14
C GLU A 208 -22.34 -17.92 -35.91
N GLU A 209 -22.08 -17.81 -37.22
CA GLU A 209 -21.73 -18.95 -38.07
C GLU A 209 -20.42 -19.63 -37.64
N LEU A 210 -19.45 -18.87 -37.12
CA LEU A 210 -18.23 -19.40 -36.53
C LEU A 210 -18.51 -20.22 -35.26
N LEU A 211 -19.33 -19.69 -34.33
CA LEU A 211 -19.70 -20.40 -33.10
C LEU A 211 -20.46 -21.70 -33.43
N GLU A 212 -21.37 -21.65 -34.41
CA GLU A 212 -22.09 -22.83 -34.88
C GLU A 212 -21.17 -23.87 -35.53
N ALA A 213 -20.27 -23.44 -36.42
CA ALA A 213 -19.32 -24.34 -37.06
C ALA A 213 -18.35 -24.99 -36.06
N ALA A 214 -18.07 -24.30 -34.95
CA ALA A 214 -17.20 -24.76 -33.88
C ALA A 214 -17.93 -25.58 -32.80
N ASP A 215 -19.23 -25.83 -32.96
CA ASP A 215 -20.10 -26.55 -32.01
C ASP A 215 -20.12 -25.90 -30.61
N ILE A 216 -20.23 -24.56 -30.58
CA ILE A 216 -20.25 -23.74 -29.36
C ILE A 216 -21.66 -23.20 -29.11
N ASP A 217 -22.25 -23.62 -27.99
CA ASP A 217 -23.55 -23.13 -27.51
C ASP A 217 -23.41 -21.85 -26.69
N ARG A 218 -22.24 -21.63 -26.08
CA ARG A 218 -21.98 -20.43 -25.30
C ARG A 218 -20.52 -19.99 -25.40
N LEU A 219 -20.30 -18.74 -25.73
CA LEU A 219 -19.03 -18.05 -25.53
C LEU A 219 -19.10 -17.28 -24.20
N VAL A 220 -18.14 -17.50 -23.30
CA VAL A 220 -18.00 -16.75 -22.04
C VAL A 220 -16.66 -16.04 -22.06
N VAL A 221 -16.69 -14.72 -22.12
CA VAL A 221 -15.49 -13.86 -22.10
C VAL A 221 -15.33 -13.27 -20.71
N LEU A 222 -14.25 -13.63 -20.03
CA LEU A 222 -13.91 -13.17 -18.69
C LEU A 222 -12.87 -12.05 -18.80
N ILE A 223 -13.29 -10.82 -18.52
CA ILE A 223 -12.47 -9.62 -18.64
C ILE A 223 -11.95 -9.22 -17.26
N ASP A 224 -10.64 -9.05 -17.13
CA ASP A 224 -9.96 -8.72 -15.87
C ASP A 224 -8.99 -7.54 -16.01
N ASP A 225 -8.53 -7.04 -14.86
CA ASP A 225 -7.52 -5.97 -14.68
C ASP A 225 -7.84 -4.65 -15.42
N LEU A 226 -9.12 -4.36 -15.69
CA LEU A 226 -9.52 -3.05 -16.25
C LEU A 226 -9.18 -1.88 -15.33
N ASP A 227 -9.14 -2.11 -14.03
CA ASP A 227 -8.76 -1.12 -13.02
C ASP A 227 -7.26 -0.81 -13.00
N ARG A 228 -6.44 -1.54 -13.77
CA ARG A 228 -5.00 -1.23 -13.96
C ARG A 228 -4.70 -0.54 -15.28
N CYS A 229 -5.68 -0.49 -16.20
CA CYS A 229 -5.53 0.15 -17.49
C CYS A 229 -5.49 1.68 -17.38
N LEU A 230 -4.77 2.31 -18.30
CA LEU A 230 -4.98 3.72 -18.61
C LEU A 230 -6.46 3.99 -18.98
N PRO A 231 -7.01 5.17 -18.63
CA PRO A 231 -8.40 5.53 -18.92
C PRO A 231 -8.87 5.25 -20.35
N ALA A 232 -8.05 5.59 -21.34
CA ALA A 232 -8.37 5.36 -22.76
C ALA A 232 -8.52 3.86 -23.09
N THR A 233 -7.61 3.03 -22.58
CA THR A 233 -7.62 1.57 -22.77
C THR A 233 -8.81 0.91 -22.07
N ALA A 234 -9.13 1.35 -20.85
CA ALA A 234 -10.29 0.84 -20.11
C ALA A 234 -11.60 1.11 -20.87
N ILE A 235 -11.79 2.34 -21.37
CA ILE A 235 -12.98 2.71 -22.17
C ILE A 235 -12.99 1.96 -23.50
N ALA A 236 -11.86 1.88 -24.21
CA ALA A 236 -11.78 1.13 -25.46
C ALA A 236 -12.15 -0.35 -25.28
N THR A 237 -11.75 -0.96 -24.15
CA THR A 237 -12.12 -2.34 -23.81
C THR A 237 -13.62 -2.48 -23.50
N LEU A 238 -14.19 -1.55 -22.73
CA LEU A 238 -15.64 -1.52 -22.48
C LEU A 238 -16.46 -1.29 -23.75
N GLU A 239 -15.97 -0.46 -24.68
CA GLU A 239 -16.56 -0.31 -26.00
C GLU A 239 -16.43 -1.56 -26.86
N ALA A 240 -15.35 -2.31 -26.71
CA ALA A 240 -15.17 -3.59 -27.40
C ALA A 240 -16.22 -4.61 -26.93
N VAL A 241 -16.49 -4.68 -25.62
CA VAL A 241 -17.59 -5.50 -25.08
C VAL A 241 -18.93 -5.11 -25.73
N ARG A 242 -19.17 -3.81 -25.94
CA ARG A 242 -20.40 -3.31 -26.57
C ARG A 242 -20.65 -3.91 -27.96
N LEU A 243 -19.61 -4.21 -28.73
CA LEU A 243 -19.74 -4.82 -30.06
C LEU A 243 -20.41 -6.20 -30.00
N PHE A 244 -20.14 -6.94 -28.93
CA PHE A 244 -20.64 -8.29 -28.72
C PHE A 244 -21.94 -8.36 -27.91
N LEU A 245 -22.45 -7.23 -27.38
CA LEU A 245 -23.75 -7.16 -26.68
C LEU A 245 -24.95 -7.59 -27.53
N PHE A 246 -24.74 -7.85 -28.82
CA PHE A 246 -25.77 -8.26 -29.75
C PHE A 246 -25.41 -9.53 -30.52
N VAL A 247 -24.31 -10.19 -30.13
CA VAL A 247 -23.94 -11.50 -30.67
C VAL A 247 -24.68 -12.55 -29.84
N PRO A 248 -25.59 -13.34 -30.45
CA PRO A 248 -26.27 -14.43 -29.74
C PRO A 248 -25.25 -15.36 -29.09
N ARG A 249 -25.62 -15.99 -27.97
CA ARG A 249 -24.76 -16.97 -27.26
C ARG A 249 -23.48 -16.40 -26.62
N ALA A 250 -23.26 -15.08 -26.62
CA ALA A 250 -22.11 -14.45 -25.98
C ALA A 250 -22.42 -13.91 -24.57
N ALA A 251 -21.66 -14.33 -23.56
CA ALA A 251 -21.65 -13.78 -22.21
C ALA A 251 -20.33 -13.05 -21.94
N PHE A 252 -20.39 -11.87 -21.34
CA PHE A 252 -19.23 -11.14 -20.83
C PHE A 252 -19.32 -11.05 -19.31
N VAL A 253 -18.24 -11.37 -18.63
CA VAL A 253 -18.09 -11.13 -17.18
C VAL A 253 -16.94 -10.14 -17.01
N VAL A 254 -17.26 -8.93 -16.57
CA VAL A 254 -16.32 -7.81 -16.49
C VAL A 254 -15.95 -7.57 -15.02
N ALA A 255 -14.75 -7.97 -14.62
CA ALA A 255 -14.20 -7.65 -13.31
C ALA A 255 -13.56 -6.26 -13.31
N ALA A 256 -14.11 -5.35 -12.51
CA ALA A 256 -13.58 -3.98 -12.42
C ALA A 256 -13.91 -3.32 -11.08
N ASP A 257 -13.06 -2.39 -10.67
CA ASP A 257 -13.37 -1.42 -9.61
C ASP A 257 -14.26 -0.31 -10.18
N GLU A 258 -15.43 -0.09 -9.62
CA GLU A 258 -16.38 0.92 -10.12
C GLU A 258 -15.85 2.34 -10.06
N GLY A 259 -15.08 2.68 -9.03
CA GLY A 259 -14.48 4.00 -8.87
C GLY A 259 -13.42 4.27 -9.94
N MET A 260 -12.62 3.27 -10.27
CA MET A 260 -11.63 3.40 -11.33
C MET A 260 -12.27 3.53 -12.72
N ILE A 261 -13.35 2.78 -12.99
CA ILE A 261 -14.08 2.95 -14.24
C ILE A 261 -14.76 4.33 -14.30
N GLU A 262 -15.31 4.81 -13.18
CA GLU A 262 -15.87 6.15 -13.11
C GLU A 262 -14.84 7.23 -13.42
N TYR A 263 -13.64 7.11 -12.88
CA TYR A 263 -12.51 7.98 -13.21
C TYR A 263 -12.17 7.91 -14.72
N ALA A 264 -12.11 6.70 -15.29
CA ALA A 264 -11.81 6.51 -16.70
C ALA A 264 -12.85 7.17 -17.63
N VAL A 265 -14.14 7.05 -17.31
CA VAL A 265 -15.23 7.69 -18.08
C VAL A 265 -15.15 9.21 -18.00
N ARG A 266 -14.91 9.76 -16.80
CA ARG A 266 -14.78 11.22 -16.62
C ARG A 266 -13.60 11.80 -17.40
N ASN A 267 -12.47 11.09 -17.46
CA ASN A 267 -11.32 11.55 -18.21
C ASN A 267 -11.55 11.48 -19.74
N HIS A 268 -12.31 10.50 -20.20
CA HIS A 268 -12.63 10.34 -21.63
C HIS A 268 -13.69 11.36 -22.12
N PHE A 269 -14.56 11.83 -21.23
CA PHE A 269 -15.56 12.86 -21.51
C PHE A 269 -15.40 14.03 -20.52
N PRO A 270 -14.47 14.98 -20.77
CA PRO A 270 -14.16 16.06 -19.84
C PRO A 270 -15.30 17.08 -19.68
N ASP A 271 -16.09 17.30 -20.73
CA ASP A 271 -17.19 18.29 -20.76
C ASP A 271 -18.55 17.70 -20.35
N LEU A 272 -18.55 16.74 -19.42
CA LEU A 272 -19.80 16.13 -18.97
C LEU A 272 -20.62 17.15 -18.16
N PRO A 273 -21.90 17.38 -18.51
CA PRO A 273 -22.77 18.22 -17.70
C PRO A 273 -22.88 17.64 -16.29
N ALA A 274 -22.89 18.51 -15.28
CA ALA A 274 -23.22 18.11 -13.91
C ALA A 274 -24.56 17.37 -13.96
N SER A 275 -24.56 16.10 -13.53
CA SER A 275 -25.69 15.20 -13.72
C SER A 275 -26.98 15.81 -13.18
N GLN A 276 -27.99 15.93 -14.04
CA GLN A 276 -29.37 16.21 -13.64
C GLN A 276 -29.97 14.89 -13.12
N GLY A 277 -29.64 14.49 -11.88
CA GLY A 277 -30.14 13.26 -11.25
C GLY A 277 -29.31 12.74 -10.07
N SER A 278 -29.74 11.64 -9.44
CA SER A 278 -29.14 11.04 -8.24
C SER A 278 -27.89 10.16 -8.49
N GLY A 279 -27.34 10.16 -9.71
CA GLY A 279 -26.17 9.36 -10.07
C GLY A 279 -25.23 10.11 -11.03
N SER A 280 -23.93 9.79 -11.01
CA SER A 280 -22.96 10.38 -11.95
C SER A 280 -23.19 9.84 -13.37
N TYR A 281 -22.87 10.63 -14.40
CA TYR A 281 -22.95 10.19 -15.80
C TYR A 281 -22.18 8.88 -16.05
N ALA A 282 -21.06 8.68 -15.35
CA ALA A 282 -20.27 7.47 -15.42
C ALA A 282 -21.03 6.22 -14.95
N ARG A 283 -21.85 6.33 -13.90
CA ARG A 283 -22.72 5.22 -13.47
C ARG A 283 -23.77 4.90 -14.52
N ASN A 284 -24.40 5.91 -15.12
CA ASN A 284 -25.37 5.71 -16.21
C ASN A 284 -24.71 5.08 -17.46
N TYR A 285 -23.43 5.40 -17.72
CA TYR A 285 -22.67 4.77 -18.79
C TYR A 285 -22.43 3.27 -18.51
N LEU A 286 -22.05 2.94 -17.27
CA LEU A 286 -21.87 1.54 -16.85
C LEU A 286 -23.17 0.74 -16.86
N GLU A 287 -24.28 1.31 -16.38
CA GLU A 287 -25.60 0.67 -16.38
C GLU A 287 -26.07 0.29 -17.80
N LYS A 288 -25.67 1.05 -18.82
CA LYS A 288 -25.99 0.71 -20.22
C LYS A 288 -25.17 -0.45 -20.79
N LEU A 289 -23.98 -0.70 -20.23
CA LEU A 289 -23.07 -1.76 -20.70
C LEU A 289 -23.21 -3.03 -19.86
N ILE A 290 -23.44 -2.87 -18.56
CA ILE A 290 -23.53 -3.94 -17.57
C ILE A 290 -25.01 -4.18 -17.27
N GLN A 291 -25.53 -5.29 -17.78
CA GLN A 291 -26.93 -5.66 -17.58
C GLN A 291 -27.18 -6.21 -16.17
N VAL A 292 -26.20 -6.92 -15.60
CA VAL A 292 -26.33 -7.55 -14.27
C VAL A 292 -25.10 -7.23 -13.42
N PRO A 293 -25.20 -6.29 -12.46
CA PRO A 293 -24.11 -6.01 -11.53
C PRO A 293 -24.11 -6.99 -10.34
N PHE A 294 -22.98 -7.64 -10.09
CA PHE A 294 -22.68 -8.39 -8.87
C PHE A 294 -21.57 -7.68 -8.10
N ARG A 295 -21.82 -7.36 -6.83
CA ARG A 295 -20.77 -6.84 -5.94
C ARG A 295 -20.18 -7.96 -5.10
N MET A 296 -18.86 -8.00 -5.03
CA MET A 296 -18.14 -8.86 -4.10
C MET A 296 -18.42 -8.36 -2.67
N PRO A 297 -18.86 -9.24 -1.74
CA PRO A 297 -19.11 -8.84 -0.37
C PRO A 297 -17.78 -8.55 0.34
N PRO A 298 -17.70 -7.47 1.16
CA PRO A 298 -16.56 -7.27 2.04
C PRO A 298 -16.53 -8.36 3.12
N LEU A 299 -15.34 -8.71 3.60
CA LEU A 299 -15.21 -9.69 4.67
C LEU A 299 -15.72 -9.13 6.00
N GLY A 300 -16.61 -9.88 6.66
CA GLY A 300 -16.94 -9.66 8.05
C GLY A 300 -15.84 -10.16 9.00
N SER A 301 -16.08 -10.00 10.30
CA SER A 301 -15.12 -10.41 11.35
C SER A 301 -14.92 -11.93 11.37
N VAL A 302 -15.99 -12.72 11.23
CA VAL A 302 -15.94 -14.18 11.25
C VAL A 302 -15.18 -14.71 10.03
N GLU A 303 -15.48 -14.17 8.85
CA GLU A 303 -14.82 -14.49 7.59
C GLU A 303 -13.34 -14.12 7.64
N THR A 304 -13.01 -12.94 8.18
CA THR A 304 -11.63 -12.49 8.38
C THR A 304 -10.89 -13.43 9.33
N ARG A 305 -11.51 -13.85 10.43
CA ARG A 305 -10.91 -14.78 11.40
C ARG A 305 -10.59 -16.12 10.76
N ILE A 306 -11.56 -16.73 10.09
CA ILE A 306 -11.39 -18.02 9.40
C ILE A 306 -10.28 -17.90 8.36
N TYR A 307 -10.35 -16.88 7.50
CA TYR A 307 -9.35 -16.66 6.45
C TYR A 307 -7.95 -16.47 7.02
N LEU A 308 -7.81 -15.64 8.06
CA LEU A 308 -6.55 -15.40 8.76
C LEU A 308 -5.99 -16.70 9.37
N THR A 309 -6.82 -17.51 10.04
CA THR A 309 -6.39 -18.80 10.58
C THR A 309 -5.87 -19.73 9.48
N LEU A 310 -6.59 -19.85 8.35
CA LEU A 310 -6.16 -20.69 7.23
C LEU A 310 -4.81 -20.21 6.67
N LEU A 311 -4.63 -18.90 6.50
CA LEU A 311 -3.39 -18.32 6.00
C LEU A 311 -2.22 -18.54 6.97
N LEU A 312 -2.42 -18.30 8.27
CA LEU A 312 -1.39 -18.50 9.30
C LEU A 312 -0.97 -19.98 9.39
N ALA A 313 -1.94 -20.89 9.42
CA ALA A 313 -1.63 -22.32 9.49
C ALA A 313 -0.80 -22.77 8.27
N LEU A 314 -1.16 -22.29 7.07
CA LEU A 314 -0.41 -22.56 5.86
C LEU A 314 1.01 -21.95 5.88
N SER A 315 1.16 -20.68 6.29
CA SER A 315 2.48 -20.03 6.37
C SER A 315 3.40 -20.69 7.38
N SER A 316 2.83 -21.27 8.46
CA SER A 316 3.57 -22.01 9.47
C SER A 316 3.85 -23.47 9.08
N GLY A 317 3.50 -23.89 7.86
CA GLY A 317 3.88 -25.20 7.33
C GLY A 317 2.88 -26.34 7.54
N LEU A 318 1.59 -26.05 7.76
CA LEU A 318 0.54 -27.08 7.78
C LEU A 318 0.57 -27.92 6.49
N LYS A 319 0.49 -29.24 6.62
CA LYS A 319 0.59 -30.14 5.46
C LYS A 319 -0.64 -30.03 4.56
N GLU A 320 -0.46 -30.25 3.27
CA GLU A 320 -1.54 -30.15 2.29
C GLU A 320 -2.72 -31.11 2.60
N ASP A 321 -2.43 -32.33 3.07
CA ASP A 321 -3.46 -33.31 3.42
C ASP A 321 -4.24 -32.94 4.69
N GLU A 322 -3.60 -32.24 5.63
CA GLU A 322 -4.25 -31.70 6.82
C GLU A 322 -5.13 -30.51 6.43
N PHE A 323 -4.61 -29.61 5.59
CA PHE A 323 -5.35 -28.45 5.09
C PHE A 323 -6.61 -28.86 4.31
N LYS A 324 -6.53 -29.90 3.47
CA LYS A 324 -7.68 -30.46 2.74
C LYS A 324 -8.81 -30.97 3.66
N LYS A 325 -8.49 -31.36 4.91
CA LYS A 325 -9.48 -31.79 5.91
C LYS A 325 -10.11 -30.61 6.64
N VAL A 326 -9.38 -29.51 6.82
CA VAL A 326 -9.85 -28.30 7.50
C VAL A 326 -10.72 -27.43 6.60
N LEU A 327 -10.38 -27.34 5.31
CA LEU A 327 -11.07 -26.46 4.37
C LEU A 327 -12.60 -26.71 4.28
N PRO A 328 -13.11 -27.97 4.26
CA PRO A 328 -14.55 -28.22 4.30
C PRO A 328 -15.24 -27.67 5.57
N ILE A 329 -14.57 -27.73 6.72
CA ILE A 329 -15.10 -27.20 7.99
C ILE A 329 -15.17 -25.67 7.94
N ALA A 330 -14.11 -25.02 7.43
CA ALA A 330 -14.12 -23.58 7.19
C ALA A 330 -15.27 -23.17 6.27
N ARG A 331 -15.46 -23.91 5.16
CA ARG A 331 -16.53 -23.65 4.20
C ARG A 331 -17.93 -23.87 4.78
N ASP A 332 -18.12 -24.87 5.65
CA ASP A 332 -19.38 -25.07 6.38
C ASP A 332 -19.72 -23.84 7.24
N ALA A 333 -18.74 -23.32 7.98
CA ALA A 333 -18.91 -22.13 8.80
C ALA A 333 -19.23 -20.87 7.97
N LEU A 334 -18.57 -20.71 6.82
CA LEU A 334 -18.75 -19.57 5.91
C LEU A 334 -20.10 -19.57 5.16
N GLN A 335 -20.89 -20.64 5.24
CA GLN A 335 -22.27 -20.63 4.72
C GLN A 335 -23.17 -19.69 5.50
N ARG A 336 -22.95 -19.58 6.82
CA ARG A 336 -23.78 -18.80 7.74
C ARG A 336 -22.91 -18.09 8.78
N PRO A 337 -22.03 -17.17 8.34
CA PRO A 337 -21.03 -16.54 9.20
C PRO A 337 -21.65 -15.74 10.36
N TRP A 338 -22.89 -15.22 10.21
CA TRP A 338 -23.62 -14.51 11.26
C TRP A 338 -23.99 -15.38 12.48
N LEU A 339 -23.88 -16.71 12.38
CA LEU A 339 -24.08 -17.59 13.53
C LEU A 339 -22.82 -17.72 14.40
N ASP A 340 -21.65 -17.31 13.89
CA ASP A 340 -20.32 -17.47 14.50
C ASP A 340 -20.09 -18.86 15.13
N LYS A 341 -20.61 -19.89 14.43
CA LYS A 341 -20.52 -21.29 14.80
C LYS A 341 -20.01 -22.03 13.58
N GLY A 342 -19.14 -23.02 13.77
CA GLY A 342 -18.67 -23.82 12.63
C GLY A 342 -17.17 -23.97 12.53
N PHE A 343 -16.43 -22.96 12.95
CA PHE A 343 -14.97 -22.95 12.88
C PHE A 343 -14.37 -22.69 14.25
N ASP A 344 -14.56 -23.68 15.12
CA ASP A 344 -14.04 -23.73 16.49
C ASP A 344 -13.17 -24.96 16.67
N ARG A 345 -12.43 -24.99 17.78
CA ARG A 345 -11.51 -26.07 18.12
C ARG A 345 -12.20 -27.43 18.18
N ALA A 346 -13.44 -27.50 18.68
CA ALA A 346 -14.18 -28.74 18.83
C ALA A 346 -14.53 -29.36 17.47
N LYS A 347 -15.04 -28.56 16.53
CA LYS A 347 -15.34 -29.01 15.17
C LYS A 347 -14.07 -29.38 14.41
N ILE A 348 -12.98 -28.62 14.53
CA ILE A 348 -11.70 -28.95 13.88
C ILE A 348 -11.14 -30.29 14.40
N ALA A 349 -11.25 -30.54 15.71
CA ALA A 349 -10.83 -31.80 16.32
C ALA A 349 -11.55 -33.04 15.75
N THR A 350 -12.76 -32.88 15.19
CA THR A 350 -13.48 -34.00 14.56
C THR A 350 -12.83 -34.51 13.28
N ALA A 351 -12.07 -33.66 12.57
CA ALA A 351 -11.37 -34.03 11.34
C ALA A 351 -9.86 -34.22 11.52
N LEU A 352 -9.27 -33.55 12.52
CA LEU A 352 -7.85 -33.63 12.85
C LEU A 352 -7.68 -33.82 14.37
N ASN A 353 -7.36 -35.05 14.78
CA ASN A 353 -7.03 -35.36 16.16
C ASN A 353 -5.72 -36.16 16.24
N PRO A 354 -4.64 -35.64 16.86
CA PRO A 354 -4.54 -34.31 17.48
C PRO A 354 -4.58 -33.17 16.45
N ILE A 355 -5.01 -31.98 16.88
CA ILE A 355 -4.93 -30.77 16.06
C ILE A 355 -3.45 -30.40 15.88
N PRO A 356 -2.96 -30.17 14.65
CA PRO A 356 -1.58 -29.73 14.41
C PRO A 356 -1.26 -28.43 15.15
N SER A 357 -0.05 -28.32 15.72
CA SER A 357 0.35 -27.15 16.51
C SER A 357 0.32 -25.85 15.71
N GLN A 358 0.63 -25.90 14.41
CA GLN A 358 0.54 -24.78 13.47
C GLN A 358 -0.87 -24.23 13.38
N LEU A 359 -1.87 -25.12 13.33
CA LEU A 359 -3.28 -24.74 13.24
C LEU A 359 -3.79 -24.21 14.59
N GLU A 360 -3.41 -24.86 15.69
CA GLU A 360 -3.77 -24.41 17.04
C GLU A 360 -3.22 -22.99 17.33
N ALA A 361 -1.94 -22.74 16.99
CA ALA A 361 -1.34 -21.41 17.10
C ALA A 361 -2.05 -20.37 16.20
N GLY A 362 -2.37 -20.75 14.96
CA GLY A 362 -3.13 -19.90 14.03
C GLY A 362 -4.54 -19.55 14.51
N ILE A 363 -5.23 -20.48 15.18
CA ILE A 363 -6.55 -20.23 15.80
C ILE A 363 -6.43 -19.20 16.92
N GLN A 364 -5.46 -19.39 17.82
CA GLN A 364 -5.26 -18.51 18.98
C GLN A 364 -4.85 -17.10 18.54
N LEU A 365 -3.88 -16.99 17.64
CA LEU A 365 -3.44 -15.69 17.12
C LEU A 365 -4.57 -14.97 16.39
N ALA A 366 -5.28 -15.66 15.50
CA ALA A 366 -6.37 -15.06 14.75
C ALA A 366 -7.52 -14.58 15.64
N ALA A 367 -7.90 -15.34 16.67
CA ALA A 367 -8.96 -14.94 17.59
C ALA A 367 -8.68 -13.59 18.28
N GLU A 368 -7.43 -13.35 18.64
CA GLU A 368 -7.02 -12.15 19.36
C GLU A 368 -6.84 -10.92 18.45
N ILE A 369 -6.29 -11.09 17.24
CA ILE A 369 -5.97 -9.95 16.37
C ILE A 369 -7.09 -9.57 15.38
N THR A 370 -8.04 -10.47 15.12
CA THR A 370 -9.10 -10.22 14.13
C THR A 370 -9.93 -8.97 14.41
N PRO A 371 -10.35 -8.64 15.65
CA PRO A 371 -11.16 -7.44 15.89
C PRO A 371 -10.54 -6.16 15.33
N MET A 372 -9.22 -6.01 15.50
CA MET A 372 -8.45 -4.87 14.97
C MET A 372 -8.14 -5.03 13.49
N LEU A 373 -7.76 -6.22 13.06
CA LEU A 373 -7.39 -6.48 11.68
C LEU A 373 -8.59 -6.29 10.74
N ALA A 374 -9.78 -6.75 11.11
CA ALA A 374 -10.99 -6.63 10.30
C ALA A 374 -11.43 -5.16 10.14
N GLU A 375 -11.38 -4.38 11.22
CA GLU A 375 -11.66 -2.94 11.19
C GLU A 375 -10.65 -2.20 10.29
N GLY A 376 -9.35 -2.44 10.50
CA GLY A 376 -8.28 -1.80 9.73
C GLY A 376 -8.24 -2.23 8.26
N ALA A 377 -8.51 -3.51 7.97
CA ALA A 377 -8.56 -4.05 6.62
C ALA A 377 -9.82 -3.63 5.85
N ARG A 378 -10.86 -3.12 6.54
CA ARG A 378 -12.16 -2.74 5.96
C ARG A 378 -12.75 -3.83 5.06
N GLY A 379 -12.63 -5.09 5.50
CA GLY A 379 -13.13 -6.25 4.78
C GLY A 379 -12.34 -6.62 3.50
N ASN A 380 -11.14 -6.09 3.28
CA ASN A 380 -10.31 -6.40 2.11
C ASN A 380 -9.41 -7.64 2.33
N PRO A 381 -9.64 -8.76 1.62
CA PRO A 381 -8.87 -9.99 1.79
C PRO A 381 -7.37 -9.83 1.51
N ARG A 382 -6.98 -8.99 0.55
CA ARG A 382 -5.57 -8.75 0.22
C ARG A 382 -4.83 -8.12 1.39
N GLN A 383 -5.50 -7.28 2.18
CA GLN A 383 -4.88 -6.65 3.35
C GLN A 383 -4.54 -7.71 4.42
N VAL A 384 -5.43 -8.68 4.65
CA VAL A 384 -5.21 -9.83 5.55
C VAL A 384 -4.04 -10.68 5.06
N LYS A 385 -4.00 -11.01 3.77
CA LYS A 385 -2.89 -11.77 3.17
C LYS A 385 -1.55 -11.04 3.28
N ARG A 386 -1.53 -9.74 2.98
CA ARG A 386 -0.34 -8.88 3.19
C ARG A 386 0.11 -8.87 4.65
N PHE A 387 -0.83 -8.89 5.60
CA PHE A 387 -0.47 -8.96 7.03
C PHE A 387 0.32 -10.24 7.33
N VAL A 388 -0.21 -11.41 6.91
CA VAL A 388 0.45 -12.71 7.12
C VAL A 388 1.80 -12.79 6.40
N ASN A 389 1.87 -12.31 5.15
CA ASN A 389 3.11 -12.32 4.39
C ASN A 389 4.17 -11.40 5.01
N THR A 390 3.79 -10.21 5.49
CA THR A 390 4.71 -9.31 6.20
C THR A 390 5.20 -9.93 7.51
N LEU A 391 4.31 -10.60 8.26
CA LEU A 391 4.68 -11.30 9.49
C LEU A 391 5.72 -12.38 9.20
N THR A 392 5.41 -13.25 8.24
CA THR A 392 6.28 -14.34 7.79
C THR A 392 7.64 -13.82 7.32
N LEU A 393 7.65 -12.76 6.51
CA LEU A 393 8.89 -12.14 6.02
C LEU A 393 9.75 -11.58 7.15
N ARG A 394 9.14 -10.96 8.17
CA ARG A 394 9.87 -10.40 9.31
C ARG A 394 10.48 -11.47 10.21
N LEU A 395 9.76 -12.56 10.44
CA LEU A 395 10.30 -13.72 11.15
C LEU A 395 11.51 -14.29 10.39
N ALA A 396 11.39 -14.47 9.07
CA ALA A 396 12.50 -14.94 8.23
C ALA A 396 13.70 -13.97 8.23
N ILE A 397 13.47 -12.65 8.29
CA ILE A 397 14.56 -11.67 8.46
C ILE A 397 15.27 -11.87 9.81
N ALA A 398 14.54 -12.17 10.88
CA ALA A 398 15.12 -12.44 12.19
C ALA A 398 15.90 -13.75 12.22
N ASP A 399 15.43 -14.79 11.52
CA ASP A 399 16.13 -16.05 11.30
C ASP A 399 17.48 -15.82 10.61
N GLU A 400 17.47 -15.17 9.44
CA GLU A 400 18.68 -14.87 8.66
C GLU A 400 19.69 -13.99 9.42
N ARG A 401 19.19 -13.16 10.33
CA ARG A 401 20.01 -12.29 11.18
C ARG A 401 20.35 -12.90 12.54
N LYS A 402 19.95 -14.14 12.80
CA LYS A 402 20.31 -14.94 13.99
C LYS A 402 19.80 -14.38 15.33
N PHE A 403 18.64 -13.75 15.35
CA PHE A 403 17.98 -13.28 16.58
C PHE A 403 16.50 -13.67 16.66
N ARG A 404 16.11 -14.74 15.95
CA ARG A 404 14.73 -15.26 15.94
C ARG A 404 14.17 -15.53 17.33
N ASP A 405 15.00 -16.03 18.23
CA ASP A 405 14.62 -16.39 19.60
C ASP A 405 14.22 -15.17 20.45
N GLU A 406 14.63 -13.97 20.05
CA GLU A 406 14.26 -12.70 20.70
C GLU A 406 12.87 -12.21 20.24
N ILE A 407 12.34 -12.74 19.12
CA ILE A 407 11.04 -12.35 18.56
C ILE A 407 9.96 -13.39 18.86
N LYS A 408 8.91 -12.96 19.57
CA LYS A 408 7.66 -13.70 19.70
C LYS A 408 6.70 -13.32 18.57
N GLU A 409 6.17 -14.30 17.86
CA GLU A 409 5.26 -14.08 16.72
C GLU A 409 4.01 -13.28 17.13
N THR A 410 3.43 -13.58 18.30
CA THR A 410 2.24 -12.89 18.83
C THR A 410 2.50 -11.42 19.14
N VAL A 411 3.67 -11.10 19.71
CA VAL A 411 4.12 -9.74 20.01
C VAL A 411 4.35 -8.95 18.72
N LEU A 412 5.03 -9.57 17.74
CA LEU A 412 5.26 -8.98 16.44
C LEU A 412 3.94 -8.68 15.71
N ALA A 413 3.00 -9.63 15.72
CA ALA A 413 1.68 -9.45 15.13
C ALA A 413 0.90 -8.30 15.80
N LYS A 414 0.93 -8.20 17.14
CA LYS A 414 0.31 -7.08 17.88
C LYS A 414 0.92 -5.74 17.48
N LEU A 415 2.25 -5.63 17.42
CA LEU A 415 2.93 -4.40 17.00
C LEU A 415 2.64 -4.04 15.53
N MET A 416 2.56 -5.03 14.64
CA MET A 416 2.22 -4.83 13.23
C MET A 416 0.83 -4.23 13.01
N LEU A 417 -0.14 -4.49 13.91
CA LEU A 417 -1.44 -3.83 13.86
C LEU A 417 -1.31 -2.32 14.10
N ALA A 418 -0.51 -1.93 15.10
CA ALA A 418 -0.25 -0.52 15.39
C ALA A 418 0.48 0.13 14.21
N GLU A 419 1.56 -0.46 13.72
CA GLU A 419 2.32 0.07 12.58
C GLU A 419 1.44 0.36 11.36
N ARG A 420 0.51 -0.54 11.06
CA ARG A 420 -0.29 -0.48 9.83
C ARG A 420 -1.54 0.39 9.95
N PHE A 421 -2.20 0.37 11.11
CA PHE A 421 -3.54 0.97 11.28
C PHE A 421 -3.56 2.16 12.24
N ALA A 422 -2.52 2.34 13.06
CA ALA A 422 -2.32 3.50 13.91
C ALA A 422 -0.83 3.88 13.93
N PRO A 423 -0.26 4.25 12.77
CA PRO A 423 1.17 4.54 12.63
C PRO A 423 1.69 5.55 13.65
N GLU A 424 0.87 6.52 14.03
CA GLU A 424 1.16 7.52 15.04
C GLU A 424 1.37 6.89 16.44
N VAL A 425 0.62 5.84 16.79
CA VAL A 425 0.81 5.08 18.04
C VAL A 425 2.11 4.29 17.97
N PHE A 426 2.39 3.63 16.85
CA PHE A 426 3.63 2.86 16.67
C PHE A 426 4.88 3.73 16.79
N ASP A 427 4.89 4.92 16.18
CA ASP A 427 6.01 5.85 16.27
C ASP A 427 6.18 6.40 17.68
N ALA A 428 5.07 6.70 18.36
CA ALA A 428 5.11 7.18 19.73
C ALA A 428 5.72 6.12 20.68
N ILE A 429 5.37 4.83 20.50
CA ILE A 429 5.99 3.72 21.23
C ILE A 429 7.49 3.63 20.94
N ALA A 430 7.90 3.80 19.67
CA ALA A 430 9.30 3.76 19.30
C ALA A 430 10.11 4.89 19.95
N LEU A 431 9.58 6.11 19.98
CA LEU A 431 10.27 7.30 20.48
C LEU A 431 10.48 7.30 22.01
N GLU A 432 9.65 6.59 22.75
CA GLU A 432 9.68 6.55 24.22
C GLU A 432 10.41 5.34 24.81
N LEU A 433 10.94 4.44 23.98
CA LEU A 433 11.64 3.25 24.46
C LEU A 433 12.81 3.65 25.35
N ASP A 434 12.91 3.03 26.52
CA ASP A 434 14.07 3.20 27.39
C ASP A 434 15.31 2.47 26.85
N ALA A 435 16.44 2.62 27.53
CA ALA A 435 17.70 1.96 27.16
C ALA A 435 17.62 0.42 27.11
N ASN A 436 16.61 -0.17 27.76
CA ASN A 436 16.35 -1.61 27.76
C ASN A 436 15.28 -2.02 26.72
N GLY A 437 14.75 -1.07 25.95
CA GLY A 437 13.74 -1.31 24.93
C GLY A 437 12.33 -1.46 25.47
N HIS A 438 12.05 -1.02 26.70
CA HIS A 438 10.71 -1.07 27.28
C HIS A 438 9.96 0.25 27.09
N SER A 439 8.64 0.15 26.91
CA SER A 439 7.73 1.31 26.92
C SER A 439 6.91 1.34 28.22
N LYS A 440 7.02 2.45 28.97
CA LYS A 440 6.24 2.70 30.19
C LYS A 440 4.77 2.96 29.87
N THR A 441 4.49 3.65 28.78
CA THR A 441 3.15 4.02 28.33
C THR A 441 2.37 2.80 27.85
N VAL A 442 3.00 1.88 27.13
CA VAL A 442 2.37 0.61 26.75
C VAL A 442 2.04 -0.21 27.99
N ALA A 443 2.94 -0.31 28.97
CA ALA A 443 2.67 -0.99 30.23
C ALA A 443 1.48 -0.36 30.99
N ALA A 444 1.38 0.96 30.98
CA ALA A 444 0.26 1.70 31.55
C ALA A 444 -1.06 1.43 30.81
N LEU A 445 -1.06 1.41 29.48
CA LEU A 445 -2.24 1.10 28.66
C LEU A 445 -2.71 -0.35 28.84
N GLU A 446 -1.79 -1.31 28.93
CA GLU A 446 -2.12 -2.72 29.17
C GLU A 446 -2.64 -2.96 30.59
N ALA A 447 -2.10 -2.26 31.60
CA ALA A 447 -2.62 -2.25 32.96
C ALA A 447 -4.08 -1.75 33.00
N LEU A 448 -4.36 -0.64 32.30
CA LEU A 448 -5.72 -0.10 32.17
C LEU A 448 -6.68 -1.07 31.46
N ALA A 449 -6.25 -1.71 30.39
CA ALA A 449 -7.08 -2.65 29.62
C ALA A 449 -7.34 -3.97 30.37
N SER A 450 -6.39 -4.42 31.20
CA SER A 450 -6.52 -5.63 32.03
C SER A 450 -7.21 -5.40 33.37
N GLY A 451 -7.48 -4.15 33.75
CA GLY A 451 -8.05 -3.79 35.05
C GLY A 451 -7.11 -4.07 36.24
N SER A 452 -5.82 -4.30 35.99
CA SER A 452 -4.81 -4.62 37.01
C SER A 452 -3.85 -3.43 37.17
N PRO A 453 -3.51 -2.98 38.40
CA PRO A 453 -2.50 -1.92 38.58
C PRO A 453 -1.14 -2.38 38.04
N PRO A 454 -0.28 -1.48 37.53
CA PRO A 454 1.07 -1.86 37.11
C PRO A 454 1.87 -2.31 38.33
N ASP A 455 2.37 -3.55 38.29
CA ASP A 455 3.30 -4.09 39.27
C ASP A 455 4.61 -3.27 39.26
N THR A 456 4.71 -2.31 40.17
CA THR A 456 5.99 -1.76 40.60
C THR A 456 6.28 -2.30 41.99
N ALA A 457 7.51 -2.77 42.15
CA ALA A 457 8.02 -3.51 43.29
C ALA A 457 7.57 -2.97 44.66
N LYS A 458 7.34 -3.92 45.58
CA LYS A 458 7.09 -3.74 47.01
C LYS A 458 7.87 -2.55 47.59
N SER A 459 7.18 -1.45 47.77
CA SER A 459 7.61 -0.31 48.59
C SER A 459 6.43 0.09 49.45
N SER A 460 6.58 -0.13 50.75
CA SER A 460 5.60 0.22 51.78
C SER A 460 5.43 1.74 51.87
N GLY A 461 4.34 2.24 51.31
CA GLY A 461 3.92 3.62 51.49
C GLY A 461 2.61 3.87 50.76
N LYS A 462 1.55 4.20 51.51
CA LYS A 462 0.27 4.68 50.96
C LYS A 462 0.51 5.88 50.04
N LYS A 463 0.65 5.65 48.74
CA LYS A 463 0.39 6.65 47.70
C LYS A 463 -0.88 6.22 46.97
N LYS A 464 -1.80 7.18 46.82
CA LYS A 464 -3.02 7.02 46.00
C LYS A 464 -2.62 6.44 44.63
N PRO A 465 -3.48 5.61 44.00
CA PRO A 465 -3.24 5.17 42.64
C PRO A 465 -3.10 6.45 41.81
N VAL A 466 -1.90 6.68 41.28
CA VAL A 466 -1.66 7.76 40.33
C VAL A 466 -2.65 7.54 39.20
N ASP A 467 -3.43 8.56 38.88
CA ASP A 467 -4.38 8.49 37.79
C ASP A 467 -3.58 8.32 36.50
N ILE A 468 -3.45 7.08 36.03
CA ILE A 468 -2.65 6.74 34.85
C ILE A 468 -3.22 7.48 33.62
N ALA A 469 -4.52 7.81 33.65
CA ALA A 469 -5.21 8.66 32.69
C ALA A 469 -4.81 10.15 32.74
N GLU A 470 -4.22 10.64 33.84
CA GLU A 470 -3.55 11.96 33.88
C GLU A 470 -2.08 11.88 33.42
N SER A 471 -1.40 10.74 33.62
CA SER A 471 0.01 10.56 33.22
C SER A 471 0.19 10.31 31.73
N LEU A 472 -0.79 9.64 31.10
CA LEU A 472 -0.99 9.65 29.66
C LEU A 472 -1.58 11.02 29.34
N GLY A 473 -0.72 12.00 29.06
CA GLY A 473 -1.20 13.33 28.64
C GLY A 473 -2.29 13.17 27.58
N LYS A 474 -3.30 14.06 27.60
CA LYS A 474 -4.38 14.11 26.59
C LYS A 474 -3.87 14.12 25.13
N ASP A 475 -2.57 14.32 24.96
CA ASP A 475 -1.83 14.47 23.72
C ASP A 475 -1.29 13.16 23.13
N TRP A 476 -1.48 11.99 23.75
CA TRP A 476 -1.07 10.72 23.14
C TRP A 476 -1.91 10.41 21.89
N PRO A 477 -1.28 10.13 20.73
CA PRO A 477 -2.01 10.00 19.50
C PRO A 477 -2.98 8.81 19.54
N ASN A 478 -4.20 9.03 19.04
CA ASN A 478 -5.21 7.99 18.84
C ASN A 478 -5.48 7.11 20.09
N ILE A 479 -5.57 7.76 21.25
CA ILE A 479 -5.64 7.09 22.56
C ILE A 479 -6.77 6.05 22.69
N GLU A 480 -7.93 6.29 22.10
CA GLU A 480 -9.06 5.34 22.16
C GLU A 480 -8.79 4.07 21.33
N TRP A 481 -8.11 4.21 20.19
CA TRP A 481 -7.63 3.06 19.43
C TRP A 481 -6.54 2.32 20.22
N ALA A 482 -5.58 3.05 20.80
CA ALA A 482 -4.48 2.48 21.58
C ALA A 482 -4.98 1.68 22.81
N LYS A 483 -6.02 2.15 23.51
CA LYS A 483 -6.67 1.43 24.62
C LYS A 483 -7.25 0.08 24.17
N ARG A 484 -8.00 0.06 23.06
CA ARG A 484 -8.56 -1.18 22.50
C ARG A 484 -7.45 -2.14 22.05
N TRP A 485 -6.36 -1.60 21.48
CA TRP A 485 -5.21 -2.38 21.02
C TRP A 485 -4.41 -2.97 22.17
N ALA A 486 -4.23 -2.21 23.26
CA ALA A 486 -3.57 -2.69 24.48
C ALA A 486 -4.31 -3.89 25.10
N GLY A 487 -5.64 -3.95 24.94
CA GLY A 487 -6.48 -5.07 25.38
C GLY A 487 -6.27 -6.42 24.69
N ILE A 488 -5.50 -6.48 23.60
CA ILE A 488 -5.09 -7.75 22.96
C ILE A 488 -4.19 -8.52 23.95
N ARG A 489 -4.50 -9.80 24.20
CA ARG A 489 -3.91 -10.63 25.28
C ARG A 489 -2.42 -11.02 25.13
N PHE A 490 -1.69 -10.33 24.26
CA PHE A 490 -0.24 -10.46 24.11
C PHE A 490 0.42 -9.24 24.77
N PRO A 491 0.77 -9.30 26.07
CA PRO A 491 1.36 -8.16 26.74
C PRO A 491 2.72 -7.82 26.13
N LEU A 492 2.98 -6.53 25.99
CA LEU A 492 4.23 -5.93 25.53
C LEU A 492 5.03 -5.37 26.72
N ALA A 493 4.38 -5.15 27.87
CA ALA A 493 5.01 -4.69 29.09
C ALA A 493 6.20 -5.60 29.48
N GLY A 494 7.37 -4.99 29.68
CA GLY A 494 8.59 -5.70 30.08
C GLY A 494 9.23 -6.56 28.98
N ILE A 495 8.80 -6.42 27.72
CA ILE A 495 9.46 -7.05 26.56
C ILE A 495 10.37 -6.00 25.92
N ASP A 496 11.61 -6.38 25.61
CA ASP A 496 12.50 -5.56 24.79
C ASP A 496 11.93 -5.46 23.36
N LEU A 497 11.43 -4.28 22.99
CA LEU A 497 10.78 -4.05 21.70
C LEU A 497 11.77 -3.74 20.58
N ARG A 498 13.07 -3.51 20.87
CA ARG A 498 14.07 -3.11 19.86
C ARG A 498 14.22 -4.13 18.73
N PRO A 499 14.27 -5.46 18.97
CA PRO A 499 14.31 -6.47 17.89
C PRO A 499 13.10 -6.39 16.95
N TYR A 500 11.93 -6.04 17.48
CA TYR A 500 10.67 -5.92 16.73
C TYR A 500 10.67 -4.67 15.84
N PHE A 501 11.10 -3.54 16.38
CA PHE A 501 11.29 -2.32 15.57
C PHE A 501 12.37 -2.49 14.50
N PHE A 502 13.41 -3.27 14.78
CA PHE A 502 14.49 -3.53 13.83
C PHE A 502 14.06 -4.34 12.60
N VAL A 503 13.16 -5.32 12.74
CA VAL A 503 12.58 -6.04 11.58
C VAL A 503 11.50 -5.22 10.85
N SER A 504 11.01 -4.15 11.47
CA SER A 504 10.00 -3.25 10.92
C SER A 504 10.67 -2.19 10.04
N ARG A 505 10.97 -2.56 8.79
CA ARG A 505 11.80 -1.78 7.85
C ARG A 505 11.24 -0.41 7.46
N ASP A 506 9.94 -0.16 7.57
CA ASP A 506 9.30 1.02 6.97
C ASP A 506 9.58 2.33 7.74
N ARG A 507 10.24 2.30 8.91
CA ARG A 507 10.49 3.50 9.73
C ARG A 507 11.86 3.54 10.42
N ARG A 508 12.94 3.41 9.63
CA ARG A 508 14.33 3.58 10.11
C ARG A 508 14.58 4.83 10.95
N ALA A 509 13.85 5.93 10.73
CA ALA A 509 14.01 7.17 11.48
C ALA A 509 13.71 7.00 12.99
N ALA A 510 12.68 6.22 13.33
CA ALA A 510 12.30 5.98 14.72
C ALA A 510 13.36 5.13 15.44
N LEU A 511 13.81 4.04 14.79
CA LEU A 511 14.89 3.22 15.33
C LEU A 511 16.24 3.95 15.38
N ALA A 512 16.54 4.81 14.39
CA ALA A 512 17.74 5.64 14.41
C ALA A 512 17.71 6.62 15.60
N SER A 513 16.54 7.19 15.92
CA SER A 513 16.36 8.03 17.11
C SER A 513 16.65 7.27 18.41
N VAL A 514 16.15 6.02 18.51
CA VAL A 514 16.36 5.12 19.66
C VAL A 514 17.82 4.69 19.78
N LEU A 515 18.45 4.25 18.69
CA LEU A 515 19.86 3.84 18.69
C LEU A 515 20.81 5.02 18.91
N ALA A 516 20.44 6.22 18.45
CA ALA A 516 21.19 7.44 18.73
C ALA A 516 20.95 7.99 20.14
N ALA A 517 19.89 7.58 20.84
CA ALA A 517 19.61 8.03 22.20
C ALA A 517 20.60 7.46 23.22
N GLY A 518 21.08 6.22 23.05
CA GLY A 518 22.02 5.58 24.00
C GLY A 518 23.30 6.40 24.26
N PRO A 519 24.07 6.76 23.21
CA PRO A 519 25.27 7.59 23.37
C PRO A 519 24.98 9.00 23.88
N VAL A 520 23.81 9.57 23.53
CA VAL A 520 23.37 10.90 23.98
C VAL A 520 23.01 10.90 25.47
N GLU A 521 22.29 9.88 25.94
CA GLU A 521 21.91 9.73 27.35
C GLU A 521 23.13 9.48 28.24
N GLU A 522 24.06 8.61 27.81
CA GLU A 522 25.33 8.39 28.51
C GLU A 522 26.14 9.69 28.62
N MET A 523 26.18 10.48 27.54
CA MET A 523 26.86 11.77 27.55
C MET A 523 26.16 12.78 28.48
N VAL A 524 24.82 12.82 28.48
CA VAL A 524 24.04 13.66 29.40
C VAL A 524 24.29 13.25 30.86
N GLU A 525 24.33 11.95 31.17
CA GLU A 525 24.69 11.46 32.51
C GLU A 525 26.10 11.89 32.91
N ARG A 526 27.10 11.65 32.07
CA ARG A 526 28.50 12.06 32.34
C ARG A 526 28.63 13.58 32.56
N LEU A 527 27.94 14.38 31.76
CA LEU A 527 27.93 15.85 31.87
C LEU A 527 27.11 16.38 33.05
N SER A 528 26.21 15.58 33.64
CA SER A 528 25.35 15.99 34.76
C SER A 528 25.61 15.23 36.07
N ALA A 529 26.58 14.31 36.10
CA ALA A 529 26.92 13.51 37.28
C ALA A 529 27.67 14.31 38.35
N SER A 530 28.62 15.18 37.95
CA SER A 530 29.33 16.08 38.86
C SER A 530 30.00 17.23 38.09
N SER A 531 30.33 18.33 38.77
CA SER A 531 31.08 19.46 38.19
C SER A 531 32.46 19.02 37.65
N LEU A 532 33.12 18.09 38.34
CA LEU A 532 34.39 17.52 37.90
C LEU A 532 34.19 16.58 36.70
N GLY A 533 33.11 15.80 36.70
CA GLY A 533 32.69 14.94 35.60
C GLY A 533 32.44 15.72 34.31
N ALA A 534 31.69 16.82 34.40
CA ALA A 534 31.43 17.71 33.26
C ALA A 534 32.72 18.29 32.64
N LYS A 535 33.70 18.61 33.48
CA LYS A 535 35.01 19.14 33.05
C LYS A 535 35.97 18.04 32.57
N SER A 536 35.72 16.78 32.93
CA SER A 536 36.56 15.62 32.55
C SER A 536 36.23 15.05 31.17
N VAL A 537 35.08 15.41 30.58
CA VAL A 537 34.74 15.03 29.21
C VAL A 537 35.70 15.72 28.24
N ALA A 538 36.37 14.94 27.40
CA ALA A 538 37.37 15.46 26.48
C ALA A 538 36.74 16.44 25.47
N VAL A 539 37.43 17.56 25.21
CA VAL A 539 36.98 18.56 24.22
C VAL A 539 36.80 17.93 22.84
N SER A 540 37.63 16.94 22.49
CA SER A 540 37.53 16.17 21.24
C SER A 540 36.24 15.35 21.14
N GLU A 541 35.73 14.82 22.26
CA GLU A 541 34.44 14.10 22.30
C GLU A 541 33.29 15.08 22.03
N LEU A 542 33.29 16.24 22.70
CA LEU A 542 32.25 17.27 22.53
C LEU A 542 32.28 17.91 21.14
N SER A 543 33.45 18.13 20.55
CA SER A 543 33.59 18.64 19.17
C SER A 543 33.29 17.58 18.10
N GLY A 544 33.30 16.29 18.47
CA GLY A 544 33.02 15.17 17.56
C GLY A 544 31.52 14.86 17.36
N LEU A 545 30.65 15.35 18.23
CA LEU A 545 29.18 15.19 18.12
C LEU A 545 28.61 15.73 16.79
N THR A 546 27.48 15.18 16.34
CA THR A 546 26.72 15.83 15.26
C THR A 546 26.02 17.08 15.80
N SER A 547 25.63 18.02 14.92
CA SER A 547 24.86 19.20 15.35
C SER A 547 23.53 18.82 16.02
N VAL A 548 22.86 17.78 15.50
CA VAL A 548 21.60 17.25 16.03
C VAL A 548 21.79 16.64 17.42
N ASP A 549 22.84 15.86 17.64
CA ASP A 549 23.12 15.26 18.95
C ASP A 549 23.52 16.32 19.98
N ALA A 550 24.31 17.31 19.57
CA ALA A 550 24.68 18.43 20.42
C ALA A 550 23.45 19.24 20.88
N GLU A 551 22.50 19.49 19.98
CA GLU A 551 21.21 20.13 20.33
C GLU A 551 20.37 19.27 21.29
N ARG A 552 20.29 17.94 21.06
CA ARG A 552 19.58 17.02 21.97
C ARG A 552 20.19 17.00 23.37
N ILE A 553 21.51 16.93 23.48
CA ILE A 553 22.23 16.99 24.76
C ILE A 553 21.97 18.33 25.45
N PHE A 554 22.02 19.44 24.69
CA PHE A 554 21.72 20.77 25.23
C PHE A 554 20.32 20.84 25.82
N HIS A 555 19.29 20.38 25.09
CA HIS A 555 17.91 20.39 25.57
C HIS A 555 17.71 19.50 26.80
N ALA A 556 18.35 18.33 26.86
CA ALA A 556 18.28 17.44 28.01
C ALA A 556 18.94 18.05 29.27
N LEU A 557 20.11 18.69 29.12
CA LEU A 557 20.77 19.38 30.23
C LEU A 557 20.00 20.63 30.66
N ALA A 558 19.43 21.39 29.72
CA ALA A 558 18.59 22.55 30.00
C ALA A 558 17.33 22.16 30.80
N ALA A 559 16.67 21.06 30.43
CA ALA A 559 15.53 20.53 31.17
C ALA A 559 15.91 20.14 32.62
N LYS A 560 17.10 19.56 32.84
CA LYS A 560 17.62 19.28 34.19
C LYS A 560 17.91 20.55 35.00
N VAL A 561 18.24 21.67 34.36
CA VAL A 561 18.38 22.98 35.02
C VAL A 561 17.01 23.53 35.39
N ASP A 562 16.04 23.51 34.46
CA ASP A 562 14.68 24.03 34.71
C ASP A 562 13.93 23.26 35.81
N THR A 563 14.21 21.97 35.95
CA THR A 563 13.57 21.08 36.94
C THR A 563 14.35 20.94 38.24
N ALA A 564 15.43 21.71 38.44
CA ALA A 564 16.22 21.67 39.66
C ALA A 564 15.42 22.20 40.87
N ASP A 565 15.41 21.44 41.97
CA ASP A 565 14.69 21.79 43.21
C ASP A 565 15.18 23.10 43.87
N ASP A 566 16.45 23.47 43.68
CA ASP A 566 17.08 24.65 44.26
C ASP A 566 17.93 25.41 43.23
N LEU A 567 17.35 26.44 42.64
CA LEU A 567 18.01 27.35 41.71
C LEU A 567 18.85 28.44 42.40
N SER A 568 18.82 28.54 43.73
CA SER A 568 19.68 29.46 44.48
C SER A 568 21.15 29.03 44.45
N LYS A 569 21.39 27.74 44.17
CA LYS A 569 22.71 27.14 43.95
C LYS A 569 22.86 26.72 42.50
N ARG A 570 24.10 26.61 42.03
CA ARG A 570 24.41 26.20 40.67
C ARG A 570 24.03 24.73 40.46
N PRO A 571 23.07 24.40 39.57
CA PRO A 571 22.77 23.01 39.26
C PRO A 571 23.96 22.34 38.57
N ILE A 572 24.19 21.06 38.83
CA ILE A 572 25.30 20.31 38.23
C ILE A 572 25.20 20.31 36.69
N ALA A 573 23.99 20.23 36.15
CA ALA A 573 23.72 20.30 34.71
C ALA A 573 24.16 21.63 34.07
N ALA A 574 24.27 22.73 34.84
CA ALA A 574 24.77 24.00 34.33
C ALA A 574 26.26 23.96 33.98
N ASP A 575 27.05 23.14 34.67
CA ASP A 575 28.46 22.91 34.32
C ASP A 575 28.60 22.09 33.04
N GLY A 576 27.70 21.11 32.84
CA GLY A 576 27.60 20.37 31.58
C GLY A 576 27.24 21.26 30.40
N LEU A 577 26.28 22.19 30.58
CA LEU A 577 25.93 23.19 29.56
C LEU A 577 27.10 24.11 29.24
N ALA A 578 27.82 24.59 30.25
CA ALA A 578 28.99 25.43 30.04
C ALA A 578 30.09 24.70 29.27
N ALA A 579 30.37 23.42 29.58
CA ALA A 579 31.33 22.60 28.84
C ALA A 579 30.91 22.44 27.36
N LEU A 580 29.64 22.11 27.11
CA LEU A 580 29.11 21.90 25.76
C LEU A 580 29.13 23.20 24.91
N CYS A 581 28.63 24.32 25.44
CA CYS A 581 28.55 25.60 24.71
C CYS A 581 29.92 26.27 24.49
N ASN A 582 30.92 25.96 25.33
CA ASN A 582 32.28 26.45 25.12
C ASN A 582 32.92 25.80 23.89
N THR A 583 32.63 24.52 23.66
CA THR A 583 33.12 23.76 22.49
C THR A 583 32.26 23.97 21.24
N ARG A 584 30.97 24.29 21.40
CA ARG A 584 29.99 24.40 20.30
C ARG A 584 29.42 25.82 20.16
N PRO A 585 29.96 26.65 19.24
CA PRO A 585 29.47 28.01 19.02
C PRO A 585 27.99 28.12 18.65
N GLU A 586 27.45 27.12 17.96
CA GLU A 586 26.05 27.04 17.52
C GLU A 586 25.05 26.99 18.70
N LEU A 587 25.48 26.51 19.87
CA LEU A 587 24.62 26.38 21.06
C LEU A 587 24.66 27.61 21.98
N ARG A 588 25.43 28.65 21.65
CA ARG A 588 25.55 29.87 22.47
C ARG A 588 24.28 30.73 22.45
N PRO A 589 23.59 30.98 21.32
CA PRO A 589 22.32 31.71 21.34
C PRO A 589 21.22 31.00 22.15
N PRO A 590 21.01 29.67 22.02
CA PRO A 590 20.10 28.92 22.90
C PRO A 590 20.43 29.03 24.38
N LEU A 591 21.72 29.08 24.75
CA LEU A 591 22.15 29.29 26.14
C LEU A 591 21.68 30.64 26.69
N ILE A 592 21.81 31.71 25.92
CA ILE A 592 21.35 33.04 26.35
C ILE A 592 19.83 33.05 26.55
N ALA A 593 19.07 32.40 25.66
CA ALA A 593 17.62 32.27 25.80
C ALA A 593 17.21 31.46 27.04
N LEU A 594 17.95 30.39 27.36
CA LEU A 594 17.78 29.63 28.59
C LEU A 594 18.01 30.50 29.84
N LEU A 595 19.06 31.31 29.85
CA LEU A 595 19.36 32.17 31.00
C LEU A 595 18.32 33.28 31.18
N ASP A 596 17.81 33.85 30.09
CA ASP A 596 16.79 34.91 30.14
C ASP A 596 15.44 34.42 30.69
N ARG A 597 15.07 33.16 30.43
CA ARG A 597 13.79 32.59 30.88
C ARG A 597 13.77 32.18 32.36
N LEU A 598 14.93 32.08 33.02
CA LEU A 598 14.98 31.66 34.42
C LEU A 598 14.39 32.74 35.35
N PRO A 599 13.59 32.36 36.38
CA PRO A 599 12.89 33.32 37.22
C PRO A 599 13.86 34.06 38.16
N ALA A 600 14.11 35.35 37.89
CA ALA A 600 15.05 36.19 38.65
C ALA A 600 14.81 36.22 40.18
N ALA A 601 13.58 35.96 40.62
CA ALA A 601 13.22 35.90 42.04
C ALA A 601 13.88 34.73 42.79
N ASN A 602 14.14 33.60 42.12
CA ASN A 602 14.53 32.33 42.76
C ASN A 602 15.88 31.78 42.27
N ILE A 603 16.63 32.53 41.46
CA ILE A 603 17.96 32.13 40.98
C ILE A 603 19.08 32.74 41.81
N GLY A 604 20.18 31.98 41.98
CA GLY A 604 21.39 32.45 42.64
C GLY A 604 22.36 33.16 41.70
N GLY A 605 23.39 33.80 42.25
CA GLY A 605 24.42 34.52 41.50
C GLY A 605 25.30 33.65 40.58
N TRP A 606 25.06 32.33 40.51
CA TRP A 606 25.80 31.45 39.61
C TRP A 606 25.50 31.71 38.13
N VAL A 607 24.34 32.29 37.80
CA VAL A 607 23.95 32.60 36.41
C VAL A 607 24.82 33.68 35.77
N THR A 608 25.54 34.47 36.56
CA THR A 608 26.38 35.57 36.08
C THR A 608 27.82 35.12 35.77
N THR A 609 28.23 33.92 36.19
CA THR A 609 29.62 33.46 36.12
C THR A 609 29.75 32.02 35.63
N GLY A 610 30.96 31.61 35.22
CA GLY A 610 31.26 30.22 34.86
C GLY A 610 30.75 29.76 33.48
N TRP A 611 30.54 30.70 32.56
CA TRP A 611 30.14 30.42 31.15
C TRP A 611 31.28 30.55 30.14
N GLY A 612 32.47 30.99 30.55
CA GLY A 612 33.68 31.01 29.70
C GLY A 612 33.49 31.74 28.36
N SER A 613 33.94 31.12 27.26
CA SER A 613 33.84 31.65 25.90
C SER A 613 32.41 31.59 25.31
N SER A 614 31.45 30.97 26.02
CA SER A 614 30.06 30.86 25.57
C SER A 614 29.31 32.21 25.59
N VAL A 615 29.78 33.16 26.40
CA VAL A 615 29.16 34.49 26.58
C VAL A 615 30.05 35.63 26.06
N THR A 616 31.12 35.31 25.32
CA THR A 616 32.02 36.31 24.71
C THR A 616 31.73 36.52 23.22
N GLY A 617 32.32 37.54 22.61
CA GLY A 617 32.13 37.84 21.18
C GLY A 617 30.71 38.32 20.84
N PRO A 618 30.03 37.77 19.82
CA PRO A 618 28.69 38.20 19.39
C PRO A 618 27.62 38.14 20.50
N GLN A 619 27.77 37.22 21.46
CA GLN A 619 26.83 37.00 22.56
C GLN A 619 27.07 37.93 23.75
N ALA A 620 28.20 38.66 23.79
CA ALA A 620 28.58 39.52 24.92
C ALA A 620 27.57 40.65 25.16
N ALA A 621 27.01 41.23 24.08
CA ALA A 621 26.01 42.29 24.21
C ALA A 621 24.70 41.77 24.82
N ALA A 622 24.24 40.59 24.41
CA ALA A 622 23.04 39.98 24.94
C ALA A 622 23.22 39.54 26.40
N PHE A 623 24.36 38.95 26.75
CA PHE A 623 24.67 38.58 28.13
C PHE A 623 24.81 39.81 29.04
N LYS A 624 25.39 40.92 28.55
CA LYS A 624 25.42 42.19 29.28
C LYS A 624 24.01 42.73 29.58
N GLY A 625 23.09 42.63 28.61
CA GLY A 625 21.68 42.98 28.83
C GLY A 625 21.02 42.13 29.93
N LEU A 626 21.36 40.84 30.04
CA LEU A 626 20.90 39.99 31.15
C LEU A 626 21.49 40.41 32.49
N LEU A 627 22.78 40.76 32.54
CA LEU A 627 23.42 41.27 33.76
C LEU A 627 22.76 42.58 34.23
N GLU A 628 22.41 43.49 33.33
CA GLU A 628 21.68 44.71 33.67
C GLU A 628 20.27 44.40 34.20
N LYS A 629 19.54 43.48 33.56
CA LYS A 629 18.23 42.99 34.02
C LYS A 629 18.30 42.34 35.41
N TRP A 630 19.35 41.57 35.69
CA TRP A 630 19.56 40.95 37.00
C TRP A 630 20.07 41.92 38.08
N ARG A 631 20.84 42.94 37.72
CA ARG A 631 21.22 44.05 38.61
C ARG A 631 19.97 44.76 39.15
N ASP A 632 19.00 44.99 38.27
CA ASP A 632 17.77 45.72 38.62
C ASP A 632 16.69 44.79 39.21
N SER A 633 17.00 43.51 39.43
CA SER A 633 16.09 42.57 40.07
C SER A 633 15.97 42.80 41.58
N GLY A 634 14.80 42.48 42.16
CA GLY A 634 14.55 42.56 43.60
C GLY A 634 15.35 41.54 44.45
N ASN A 635 16.16 40.69 43.82
CA ASN A 635 16.97 39.66 44.46
C ASN A 635 18.34 40.23 44.84
N LYS A 636 18.50 40.65 46.11
CA LYS A 636 19.73 41.30 46.63
C LYS A 636 21.03 40.53 46.35
N PRO A 637 21.12 39.20 46.61
CA PRO A 637 22.35 38.45 46.31
C PRO A 637 22.65 38.40 44.80
N LEU A 638 21.65 38.22 43.94
CA LEU A 638 21.84 38.23 42.49
C LEU A 638 22.27 39.61 41.98
N SER A 639 21.62 40.68 42.45
CA SER A 639 21.90 42.08 42.09
C SER A 639 23.34 42.48 42.46
N ALA A 640 23.82 42.07 43.64
CA ALA A 640 25.19 42.35 44.09
C ALA A 640 26.24 41.69 43.18
N VAL A 641 26.04 40.42 42.80
CA VAL A 641 26.98 39.69 41.94
C VAL A 641 26.91 40.20 40.49
N ALA A 642 25.71 40.52 39.98
CA ALA A 642 25.54 41.09 38.66
C ALA A 642 26.21 42.48 38.53
N LYS A 643 26.11 43.31 39.57
CA LYS A 643 26.82 44.60 39.63
C LYS A 643 28.34 44.41 39.64
N MET A 644 28.85 43.46 40.42
CA MET A 644 30.28 43.16 40.49
C MET A 644 30.85 42.68 39.14
N GLU A 645 30.10 41.85 38.40
CA GLU A 645 30.52 41.40 37.06
C GLU A 645 30.39 42.50 35.98
N LEU A 646 29.43 43.43 36.11
CA LEU A 646 29.34 44.60 35.22
C LEU A 646 30.50 45.61 35.43
N ASP A 647 30.95 45.76 36.67
CA ASP A 647 32.06 46.65 37.03
C ASP A 647 33.45 46.06 36.71
N THR A 648 33.52 44.76 36.39
CA THR A 648 34.77 44.07 36.02
C THR A 648 34.96 44.06 34.49
N PRO A 649 36.05 44.64 33.93
CA PRO A 649 36.23 44.67 32.47
C PRO A 649 36.45 43.26 31.89
N LEU A 650 35.61 42.91 30.89
CA LEU A 650 35.58 41.61 30.17
C LEU A 650 36.91 41.14 29.54
N LYS A 651 37.99 41.94 29.56
CA LYS A 651 39.32 41.58 29.04
C LYS A 651 40.28 40.98 30.08
N ALA A 652 39.90 40.88 31.35
CA ALA A 652 40.81 40.48 32.43
C ALA A 652 40.59 39.05 32.98
N LYS A 653 39.95 38.14 32.23
CA LYS A 653 39.71 36.76 32.67
C LYS A 653 39.97 35.79 31.51
N HIS A 654 41.23 35.37 31.36
CA HIS A 654 41.64 34.19 30.59
C HIS A 654 41.83 33.01 31.52
#